data_AF-V5BAM5-F1
#
_entry.id   AF-V5BAM5-F1
#
_cell.length_a   1.000
_cell.length_b   1.000
_cell.length_c   1.000
_cell.angle_alpha   90.00
_cell.angle_beta   90.00
_cell.angle_gamma   90.00
#
_symmetry.space_group_name_H-M   'P 1'
#
loop_
_entity.id
_entity.type
_entity.pdbx_description
1 polymer ?
#
loop_
_entity_poly.entity_id
_entity_poly.type
_entity_poly.pdbx_seq_one_letter_code
_entity_poly.pdbx_strand_id
1 'polypeptide(L)'
;MPHALVNMTNVTSVEGTIVLHGAMPLNSSVLLANSTLRATVGGSQYVPATRGHERFWYGPALVLDGVRLLSTRFVMTRSTVVCGGESCAAILVERGLGVNLSSVFYMDNCAVMSRTHVMYALASDLRVSGGSVFSIQDSLWSAPSIEYYNGACMFGDVAVDDGSVMQVMSSTFRLGFAMLMVKRLTVTGGSWLLHRNNEFRTAYVLYVANENGVAFRSQSVWSIFYNKLTYGSYSSTIAHITSNWLPPSDSRPIIYGVCNEARDSPVTNYQEDLNIGTPVTVLDCGACTVDAVCFAARKSSISGCECVCAAGGYGDTCLPSAVPDGLGPLPLPDARDTEVRCVHGGSISSVDYPDPGVRGLCLVNVTFTVAMLLDLSYFDAPQQTLNITLLQCVLIGLSIKGSGVRVHVNVTSSMLDSGELVFEGDFGASSRILVVGSTLATTSSHAIRFPRFTFDENTTLLLLDNRTEGNRYAVYFFNDVVVDGGGIIVQGNTLRAKRDDDGVESSVYAYAIDVRNGGYFDVENTTMSAVNGVYLFGDTTVGSAGLLRVANCTLVESTEEFESALVYFDGSLSLGGGAQWRVEGNNVSAVSILSIAHDQHNIQLSGSGTTVALAHNHQVDSTVSFARFLPSGIVVTSSARFVVGCNLQDDEEVSYDGVFPEDVVIFRCGTCNDDAACYMPGTESVDRSSCSCSCKDGWHGASCLSFEVPDTVVPPLPERAVDGDTSCVVNQTLTSLTLNMWKTHHCYVGVTFSGVSAVLTFFLDSMPLHLPINITLTGCTFREGAALQFVGGVGAAESSGVLIRVSRAVMQSSVVVFAAAFPQHCDIAVTEVDVVQSSAVQLPDTVNNKLIVVMLHEVVLTDSSLLVSNVNARASRRDALGLYSTGTLTLVGGSSLYVRYCSFDGYTHMFYLYGLSVSDHSVFALLNNTLFSGTSLLYLRHGFSVSDYSVLRVVGNSGSLSYAICSLSFFIVERSSWLDWRYNDV
;
A
#
# COMPACT_ATOMS: atom_id res chain seq x y z
N MET A 1 10.79 -23.90 37.09
CA MET A 1 10.26 -22.98 36.06
C MET A 1 9.41 -23.81 35.10
N PRO A 2 8.20 -23.36 34.71
CA PRO A 2 7.52 -23.92 33.54
C PRO A 2 8.32 -23.63 32.26
N HIS A 3 8.09 -24.40 31.20
CA HIS A 3 8.68 -24.12 29.88
C HIS A 3 8.03 -22.86 29.28
N ALA A 4 8.80 -22.07 28.52
CA ALA A 4 8.30 -20.89 27.83
C ALA A 4 8.00 -21.22 26.36
N LEU A 5 6.90 -20.70 25.83
CA LEU A 5 6.58 -20.74 24.40
C LEU A 5 6.40 -19.30 23.92
N VAL A 6 7.37 -18.81 23.15
CA VAL A 6 7.37 -17.47 22.54
C VAL A 6 7.21 -17.64 21.04
N ASN A 7 6.19 -17.05 20.45
CA ASN A 7 5.96 -17.11 19.01
C ASN A 7 5.69 -15.70 18.48
N MET A 8 6.58 -15.24 17.59
CA MET A 8 6.58 -13.93 16.95
C MET A 8 6.50 -14.15 15.44
N THR A 9 5.28 -14.18 14.91
CA THR A 9 5.03 -14.40 13.47
C THR A 9 4.44 -13.15 12.83
N ASN A 10 4.86 -12.81 11.61
CA ASN A 10 4.41 -11.62 10.87
C ASN A 10 4.61 -10.30 11.65
N VAL A 11 5.66 -10.23 12.49
CA VAL A 11 5.96 -9.04 13.30
C VAL A 11 6.72 -8.03 12.45
N THR A 12 6.22 -6.80 12.40
CA THR A 12 6.97 -5.65 11.87
C THR A 12 7.39 -4.74 13.02
N SER A 13 8.69 -4.52 13.18
CA SER A 13 9.26 -3.59 14.16
C SER A 13 10.06 -2.51 13.43
N VAL A 14 9.84 -1.24 13.77
CA VAL A 14 10.59 -0.09 13.23
C VAL A 14 11.07 0.74 14.43
N GLU A 15 12.39 0.85 14.58
CA GLU A 15 13.11 1.38 15.75
C GLU A 15 12.86 0.66 17.08
N GLY A 16 11.95 -0.33 17.12
CA GLY A 16 11.73 -1.22 18.25
C GLY A 16 12.79 -2.33 18.34
N THR A 17 13.47 -2.41 19.47
CA THR A 17 14.44 -3.46 19.79
C THR A 17 13.76 -4.61 20.54
N ILE A 18 13.82 -5.83 20.00
CA ILE A 18 13.40 -7.05 20.72
C ILE A 18 14.55 -7.51 21.62
N VAL A 19 14.31 -7.71 22.92
CA VAL A 19 15.35 -8.15 23.88
C VAL A 19 14.98 -9.50 24.47
N LEU A 20 15.84 -10.49 24.30
CA LEU A 20 15.78 -11.78 24.98
C LEU A 20 16.86 -11.80 26.06
N HIS A 21 16.43 -11.94 27.33
CA HIS A 21 17.31 -11.81 28.48
C HIS A 21 17.36 -13.09 29.34
N GLY A 22 18.57 -13.56 29.64
CA GLY A 22 18.83 -14.59 30.65
C GLY A 22 18.62 -16.05 30.20
N ALA A 23 18.63 -16.95 31.18
CA ALA A 23 18.51 -18.39 30.91
C ALA A 23 17.06 -18.79 30.64
N MET A 24 16.82 -19.39 29.47
CA MET A 24 15.52 -19.93 29.11
C MET A 24 15.19 -21.14 29.99
N PRO A 25 13.92 -21.31 30.43
CA PRO A 25 13.51 -22.53 31.11
C PRO A 25 13.74 -23.78 30.25
N LEU A 26 13.96 -24.93 30.91
CA LEU A 26 14.11 -26.21 30.22
C LEU A 26 12.92 -26.51 29.29
N ASN A 27 13.22 -27.03 28.09
CA ASN A 27 12.24 -27.41 27.06
C ASN A 27 11.42 -26.24 26.49
N SER A 28 11.97 -25.02 26.46
CA SER A 28 11.29 -23.84 25.89
C SER A 28 11.36 -23.79 24.36
N SER A 29 10.52 -22.95 23.75
CA SER A 29 10.50 -22.64 22.32
C SER A 29 10.42 -21.12 22.11
N VAL A 30 11.21 -20.60 21.17
CA VAL A 30 11.20 -19.22 20.70
C VAL A 30 11.21 -19.26 19.17
N LEU A 31 10.14 -18.78 18.54
CA LEU A 31 10.00 -18.68 17.09
C LEU A 31 9.87 -17.21 16.69
N LEU A 32 10.65 -16.78 15.69
CA LEU A 32 10.56 -15.50 15.02
C LEU A 32 10.44 -15.76 13.51
N ALA A 33 9.26 -15.61 12.93
CA ALA A 33 8.99 -16.05 11.56
C ALA A 33 8.28 -14.97 10.72
N ASN A 34 8.54 -14.94 9.41
CA ASN A 34 7.87 -14.05 8.45
C ASN A 34 7.93 -12.55 8.86
N SER A 35 8.95 -12.13 9.61
CA SER A 35 8.96 -10.86 10.33
C SER A 35 9.96 -9.86 9.74
N THR A 36 9.69 -8.56 9.83
CA THR A 36 10.59 -7.50 9.37
C THR A 36 10.98 -6.59 10.54
N LEU A 37 12.25 -6.61 10.93
CA LEU A 37 12.77 -5.80 12.03
C LEU A 37 13.74 -4.75 11.48
N ARG A 38 13.46 -3.46 11.68
CA ARG A 38 14.31 -2.34 11.27
C ARG A 38 14.72 -1.51 12.48
N ALA A 39 15.99 -1.15 12.57
CA ALA A 39 16.50 -0.20 13.56
C ALA A 39 17.57 0.70 12.93
N THR A 40 17.79 1.87 13.53
CA THR A 40 18.84 2.81 13.16
C THR A 40 19.61 3.30 14.38
N VAL A 41 20.86 3.74 14.15
CA VAL A 41 21.68 4.41 15.17
C VAL A 41 21.05 5.76 15.52
N GLY A 42 20.34 5.80 16.65
CA GLY A 42 19.66 6.99 17.19
C GLY A 42 18.14 6.86 17.31
N GLY A 43 17.50 5.95 16.58
CA GLY A 43 16.08 5.61 16.75
C GLY A 43 15.86 4.55 17.83
N SER A 44 16.63 3.46 17.78
CA SER A 44 16.69 2.46 18.85
C SER A 44 17.32 3.06 20.12
N GLN A 45 16.66 2.83 21.26
CA GLN A 45 17.07 3.33 22.59
C GLN A 45 17.94 2.34 23.37
N TYR A 46 18.50 1.30 22.74
CA TYR A 46 19.25 0.27 23.47
C TYR A 46 20.67 0.73 23.81
N VAL A 47 20.96 0.85 25.12
CA VAL A 47 22.31 1.14 25.63
C VAL A 47 22.93 -0.15 26.18
N PRO A 48 24.11 -0.59 25.68
CA PRO A 48 24.79 -1.77 26.17
C PRO A 48 25.12 -1.71 27.67
N ALA A 49 24.88 -2.82 28.36
CA ALA A 49 25.22 -3.01 29.77
C ALA A 49 26.57 -3.71 29.99
N THR A 50 27.27 -4.11 28.92
CA THR A 50 28.57 -4.78 28.99
C THR A 50 29.65 -3.87 29.57
N ARG A 51 30.33 -4.36 30.62
CA ARG A 51 31.32 -3.58 31.37
C ARG A 51 32.46 -3.08 30.47
N GLY A 52 32.76 -1.79 30.55
CA GLY A 52 33.75 -1.10 29.70
C GLY A 52 33.23 -0.65 28.34
N HIS A 53 31.99 -0.99 27.98
CA HIS A 53 31.35 -0.61 26.72
C HIS A 53 30.08 0.25 26.90
N GLU A 54 29.80 0.70 28.13
CA GLU A 54 28.57 1.41 28.54
C GLU A 54 28.42 2.81 27.90
N ARG A 55 29.39 3.24 27.08
CA ARG A 55 29.41 4.52 26.37
C ARG A 55 29.14 4.39 24.86
N PHE A 56 29.16 3.18 24.31
CA PHE A 56 28.89 2.96 22.89
C PHE A 56 27.39 2.83 22.67
N TRP A 57 26.87 3.55 21.66
CA TRP A 57 25.47 3.43 21.25
C TRP A 57 25.40 2.54 20.01
N TYR A 58 24.62 1.47 20.10
CA TYR A 58 24.26 0.62 18.97
C TYR A 58 22.75 0.72 18.76
N GLY A 59 22.30 0.59 17.51
CA GLY A 59 20.87 0.55 17.18
C GLY A 59 20.38 -0.86 16.83
N PRO A 60 20.32 -1.83 17.75
CA PRO A 60 19.96 -3.20 17.42
C PRO A 60 18.46 -3.41 17.20
N ALA A 61 18.14 -4.28 16.24
CA ALA A 61 16.78 -4.78 16.03
C ALA A 61 16.46 -5.96 16.97
N LEU A 62 17.46 -6.82 17.24
CA LEU A 62 17.38 -7.93 18.19
C LEU A 62 18.55 -7.90 19.16
N VAL A 63 18.31 -8.19 20.43
CA VAL A 63 19.33 -8.32 21.47
C VAL A 63 19.22 -9.68 22.15
N LEU A 64 20.35 -10.38 22.23
CA LEU A 64 20.52 -11.64 22.96
C LEU A 64 21.44 -11.39 24.15
N ASP A 65 20.85 -11.22 25.33
CA ASP A 65 21.53 -10.72 26.52
C ASP A 65 21.61 -11.78 27.64
N GLY A 66 22.78 -12.40 27.77
CA GLY A 66 23.03 -13.50 28.71
C GLY A 66 22.21 -14.75 28.39
N VAL A 67 21.77 -14.90 27.13
CA VAL A 67 20.84 -15.94 26.69
C VAL A 67 21.47 -17.32 26.85
N ARG A 68 20.78 -18.19 27.58
CA ARG A 68 21.14 -19.62 27.68
C ARG A 68 19.97 -20.47 27.27
N LEU A 69 20.09 -21.14 26.13
CA LEU A 69 19.16 -22.14 25.66
C LEU A 69 19.48 -23.46 26.38
N LEU A 70 18.48 -24.03 27.06
CA LEU A 70 18.59 -25.26 27.85
C LEU A 70 17.49 -26.22 27.37
N SER A 71 17.86 -27.23 26.57
CA SER A 71 16.91 -28.03 25.78
C SER A 71 15.88 -27.17 25.03
N THR A 72 16.28 -25.98 24.61
CA THR A 72 15.40 -24.93 24.09
C THR A 72 15.59 -24.78 22.58
N ARG A 73 14.49 -24.56 21.86
CA ARG A 73 14.49 -24.28 20.42
C ARG A 73 14.38 -22.77 20.21
N PHE A 74 15.40 -22.16 19.64
CA PHE A 74 15.34 -20.80 19.09
C PHE A 74 15.39 -20.88 17.57
N VAL A 75 14.38 -20.33 16.89
CA VAL A 75 14.22 -20.41 15.45
C VAL A 75 13.87 -19.04 14.91
N MET A 76 14.69 -18.54 14.00
CA MET A 76 14.39 -17.40 13.16
C MET A 76 14.24 -17.88 11.72
N THR A 77 13.11 -17.62 11.07
CA THR A 77 12.87 -18.07 9.68
C THR A 77 12.15 -17.04 8.81
N ARG A 78 12.47 -16.97 7.50
CA ARG A 78 11.79 -16.10 6.51
C ARG A 78 11.64 -14.65 6.95
N SER A 79 12.65 -14.12 7.64
CA SER A 79 12.58 -12.83 8.31
C SER A 79 13.69 -11.90 7.85
N THR A 80 13.36 -10.62 7.72
CA THR A 80 14.28 -9.56 7.30
C THR A 80 14.70 -8.73 8.52
N VAL A 81 15.98 -8.45 8.66
CA VAL A 81 16.52 -7.58 9.72
C VAL A 81 17.42 -6.52 9.10
N VAL A 82 17.09 -5.24 9.29
CA VAL A 82 17.81 -4.11 8.68
C VAL A 82 18.32 -3.16 9.76
N CYS A 83 19.60 -2.81 9.68
CA CYS A 83 20.28 -1.95 10.65
C CYS A 83 20.98 -0.77 9.93
N GLY A 84 20.46 0.45 10.08
CA GLY A 84 21.00 1.66 9.45
C GLY A 84 21.94 2.47 10.35
N GLY A 85 23.04 2.97 9.78
CA GLY A 85 24.05 3.80 10.48
C GLY A 85 25.37 3.07 10.76
N GLU A 86 26.42 3.82 11.10
CA GLU A 86 27.79 3.29 11.23
C GLU A 86 27.94 2.33 12.42
N SER A 87 27.45 2.72 13.60
CA SER A 87 27.46 1.88 14.82
C SER A 87 26.27 0.91 14.89
N CYS A 88 25.79 0.38 13.76
CA CYS A 88 24.63 -0.51 13.76
C CYS A 88 25.02 -1.99 13.86
N ALA A 89 24.37 -2.73 14.77
CA ALA A 89 24.51 -4.17 14.93
C ALA A 89 23.11 -4.81 14.87
N ALA A 90 22.77 -5.49 13.77
CA ALA A 90 21.41 -5.99 13.54
C ALA A 90 20.93 -6.91 14.68
N ILE A 91 21.82 -7.79 15.13
CA ILE A 91 21.71 -8.59 16.35
C ILE A 91 22.86 -8.21 17.29
N LEU A 92 22.57 -7.77 18.51
CA LEU A 92 23.57 -7.49 19.55
C LEU A 92 23.61 -8.62 20.58
N VAL A 93 24.79 -9.06 21.00
CA VAL A 93 24.97 -10.15 21.96
C VAL A 93 25.74 -9.70 23.19
N GLU A 94 25.04 -9.56 24.31
CA GLU A 94 25.62 -9.18 25.60
C GLU A 94 25.73 -10.39 26.54
N ARG A 95 26.70 -10.36 27.47
CA ARG A 95 26.86 -11.36 28.56
C ARG A 95 26.93 -12.85 28.12
N GLY A 96 27.25 -13.12 26.85
CA GLY A 96 27.43 -14.46 26.28
C GLY A 96 26.15 -15.12 25.75
N LEU A 97 26.31 -15.95 24.71
CA LEU A 97 25.25 -16.80 24.14
C LEU A 97 25.61 -18.28 24.35
N GLY A 98 24.77 -19.00 25.09
CA GLY A 98 24.95 -20.43 25.37
C GLY A 98 23.84 -21.28 24.77
N VAL A 99 24.20 -22.33 24.03
CA VAL A 99 23.28 -23.29 23.43
C VAL A 99 23.64 -24.68 23.98
N ASN A 100 22.88 -25.18 24.96
CA ASN A 100 23.25 -26.35 25.76
C ASN A 100 22.10 -27.35 25.97
N LEU A 101 22.41 -28.60 26.32
CA LEU A 101 21.48 -29.68 26.63
C LEU A 101 20.52 -30.02 25.46
N SER A 102 21.06 -30.32 24.28
CA SER A 102 20.29 -30.56 23.05
C SER A 102 19.38 -29.37 22.68
N SER A 103 19.91 -28.16 22.80
CA SER A 103 19.27 -26.94 22.32
C SER A 103 19.55 -26.71 20.84
N VAL A 104 18.72 -25.89 20.21
CA VAL A 104 18.88 -25.47 18.82
C VAL A 104 18.81 -23.96 18.75
N PHE A 105 19.78 -23.33 18.07
CA PHE A 105 19.68 -21.96 17.57
C PHE A 105 19.71 -22.02 16.04
N TYR A 106 18.66 -21.55 15.39
CA TYR A 106 18.46 -21.67 13.95
C TYR A 106 18.16 -20.30 13.33
N MET A 107 18.86 -19.96 12.25
CA MET A 107 18.50 -18.89 11.33
C MET A 107 18.35 -19.51 9.93
N ASP A 108 17.17 -19.39 9.35
CA ASP A 108 16.76 -20.09 8.13
C ASP A 108 16.07 -19.13 7.16
N ASN A 109 16.47 -19.07 5.89
CA ASN A 109 15.84 -18.17 4.91
C ASN A 109 15.71 -16.71 5.43
N CYS A 110 16.74 -16.19 6.11
CA CYS A 110 16.73 -14.85 6.71
C CYS A 110 17.57 -13.87 5.90
N ALA A 111 17.07 -12.65 5.71
CA ALA A 111 17.80 -11.56 5.08
C ALA A 111 18.27 -10.58 6.16
N VAL A 112 19.59 -10.48 6.42
CA VAL A 112 20.12 -9.58 7.45
C VAL A 112 21.09 -8.57 6.83
N MET A 113 20.76 -7.29 6.98
CA MET A 113 21.46 -6.16 6.35
C MET A 113 21.91 -5.17 7.42
N SER A 114 23.18 -4.80 7.41
CA SER A 114 23.75 -3.79 8.30
C SER A 114 24.91 -3.08 7.60
N ARG A 115 25.27 -1.86 8.00
CA ARG A 115 26.49 -1.22 7.44
C ARG A 115 27.78 -1.86 7.95
N THR A 116 27.82 -2.24 9.24
CA THR A 116 29.04 -2.77 9.87
C THR A 116 28.88 -4.19 10.42
N HIS A 117 27.91 -4.45 11.29
CA HIS A 117 27.79 -5.74 11.97
C HIS A 117 26.40 -6.38 11.81
N VAL A 118 26.37 -7.67 11.46
CA VAL A 118 25.16 -8.50 11.48
C VAL A 118 24.90 -9.02 12.90
N MET A 119 25.90 -9.65 13.53
CA MET A 119 25.81 -10.16 14.89
C MET A 119 27.04 -9.72 15.69
N TYR A 120 26.88 -8.75 16.60
CA TYR A 120 27.99 -8.14 17.31
C TYR A 120 27.99 -8.48 18.80
N ALA A 121 29.09 -9.03 19.30
CA ALA A 121 29.20 -9.49 20.69
C ALA A 121 30.30 -8.73 21.46
N LEU A 122 29.89 -7.65 22.15
CA LEU A 122 30.77 -6.61 22.73
C LEU A 122 31.93 -7.10 23.62
N ALA A 123 31.73 -8.18 24.36
CA ALA A 123 32.80 -8.93 25.04
C ALA A 123 32.37 -10.39 25.30
N SER A 124 31.49 -10.92 24.45
CA SER A 124 30.67 -12.10 24.73
C SER A 124 31.21 -13.33 24.00
N ASP A 125 31.20 -14.48 24.67
CA ASP A 125 31.53 -15.78 24.07
C ASP A 125 30.27 -16.44 23.45
N LEU A 126 30.48 -17.30 22.45
CA LEU A 126 29.48 -18.28 21.98
C LEU A 126 29.89 -19.68 22.44
N ARG A 127 28.97 -20.41 23.07
CA ARG A 127 29.19 -21.81 23.48
C ARG A 127 28.05 -22.71 23.00
N VAL A 128 28.40 -23.78 22.28
CA VAL A 128 27.46 -24.79 21.78
C VAL A 128 27.90 -26.14 22.35
N SER A 129 27.14 -26.67 23.31
CA SER A 129 27.55 -27.83 24.13
C SER A 129 26.41 -28.84 24.36
N GLY A 130 26.72 -30.04 24.83
CA GLY A 130 25.74 -31.05 25.24
C GLY A 130 24.82 -31.52 24.10
N GLY A 131 25.37 -31.87 22.94
CA GLY A 131 24.62 -32.35 21.78
C GLY A 131 23.73 -31.30 21.11
N SER A 132 24.09 -30.01 21.21
CA SER A 132 23.31 -28.88 20.69
C SER A 132 23.69 -28.50 19.25
N VAL A 133 22.86 -27.66 18.61
CA VAL A 133 23.07 -27.19 17.23
C VAL A 133 22.98 -25.67 17.16
N PHE A 134 23.96 -25.03 16.52
CA PHE A 134 23.88 -23.65 16.03
C PHE A 134 23.94 -23.68 14.50
N SER A 135 22.93 -23.17 13.81
CA SER A 135 22.79 -23.27 12.36
C SER A 135 22.37 -21.93 11.74
N ILE A 136 23.07 -21.54 10.68
CA ILE A 136 22.65 -20.52 9.72
C ILE A 136 22.46 -21.24 8.38
N GLN A 137 21.27 -21.17 7.79
CA GLN A 137 21.01 -21.77 6.49
C GLN A 137 20.13 -20.91 5.58
N ASP A 138 20.26 -21.14 4.27
CA ASP A 138 19.43 -20.55 3.20
C ASP A 138 19.30 -19.01 3.27
N SER A 139 20.25 -18.34 3.93
CA SER A 139 20.14 -16.95 4.37
C SER A 139 21.01 -16.01 3.54
N LEU A 140 20.62 -14.74 3.47
CA LEU A 140 21.37 -13.65 2.82
C LEU A 140 21.86 -12.67 3.87
N TRP A 141 23.18 -12.50 4.02
CA TRP A 141 23.77 -11.50 4.90
C TRP A 141 24.51 -10.43 4.10
N SER A 142 24.24 -9.15 4.38
CA SER A 142 24.92 -7.99 3.79
C SER A 142 25.53 -7.13 4.90
N ALA A 143 26.86 -6.95 4.84
CA ALA A 143 27.62 -6.07 5.74
C ALA A 143 28.88 -5.53 5.04
N PRO A 144 28.73 -4.56 4.12
CA PRO A 144 29.77 -4.18 3.18
C PRO A 144 30.87 -3.26 3.77
N SER A 145 31.14 -3.33 5.07
CA SER A 145 32.14 -2.47 5.72
C SER A 145 33.54 -2.62 5.10
N ILE A 146 34.16 -1.48 4.77
CA ILE A 146 35.55 -1.41 4.31
C ILE A 146 36.55 -1.27 5.47
N GLU A 147 36.08 -1.36 6.72
CA GLU A 147 36.93 -1.21 7.90
C GLU A 147 37.68 -2.50 8.22
N TYR A 148 38.97 -2.34 8.51
CA TYR A 148 39.81 -3.44 8.94
C TYR A 148 39.41 -3.92 10.35
N TYR A 149 39.40 -5.25 10.55
CA TYR A 149 38.99 -5.90 11.80
C TYR A 149 37.50 -5.81 12.20
N ASN A 150 36.61 -5.32 11.34
CA ASN A 150 35.15 -5.33 11.59
C ASN A 150 34.47 -6.46 10.79
N GLY A 151 34.15 -7.56 11.47
CA GLY A 151 33.48 -8.73 10.90
C GLY A 151 31.95 -8.66 11.00
N ALA A 152 31.25 -9.34 10.10
CA ALA A 152 29.79 -9.40 10.12
C ALA A 152 29.26 -10.08 11.39
N CYS A 153 29.92 -11.16 11.83
CA CYS A 153 29.67 -11.83 13.10
C CYS A 153 30.94 -11.76 13.95
N MET A 154 30.88 -11.17 15.15
CA MET A 154 32.05 -11.00 16.02
C MET A 154 31.79 -11.54 17.41
N PHE A 155 32.65 -12.45 17.89
CA PHE A 155 32.60 -13.03 19.23
C PHE A 155 33.96 -12.97 19.95
N GLY A 156 33.95 -13.13 21.27
CA GLY A 156 35.15 -13.31 22.10
C GLY A 156 35.84 -14.64 21.80
N ASP A 157 35.56 -15.67 22.58
CA ASP A 157 35.88 -17.05 22.24
C ASP A 157 34.63 -17.79 21.71
N VAL A 158 34.82 -18.73 20.79
CA VAL A 158 33.79 -19.65 20.30
C VAL A 158 34.19 -21.08 20.65
N ALA A 159 33.30 -21.80 21.35
CA ALA A 159 33.50 -23.19 21.73
C ALA A 159 32.34 -24.08 21.27
N VAL A 160 32.67 -25.19 20.61
CA VAL A 160 31.73 -26.24 20.21
C VAL A 160 32.23 -27.56 20.83
N ASP A 161 31.49 -28.12 21.79
CA ASP A 161 31.92 -29.29 22.54
C ASP A 161 30.80 -30.32 22.80
N ASP A 162 31.19 -31.46 23.37
CA ASP A 162 30.30 -32.54 23.83
C ASP A 162 29.26 -32.97 22.76
N GLY A 163 29.77 -33.39 21.59
CA GLY A 163 28.97 -33.88 20.48
C GLY A 163 28.04 -32.86 19.82
N SER A 164 28.38 -31.56 19.88
CA SER A 164 27.56 -30.48 19.31
C SER A 164 27.97 -30.10 17.88
N VAL A 165 27.13 -29.34 17.19
CA VAL A 165 27.35 -28.92 15.80
C VAL A 165 27.21 -27.41 15.63
N MET A 166 28.12 -26.80 14.88
CA MET A 166 27.97 -25.45 14.34
C MET A 166 28.03 -25.52 12.81
N GLN A 167 26.99 -25.06 12.12
CA GLN A 167 26.90 -25.17 10.66
C GLN A 167 26.45 -23.88 9.96
N VAL A 168 26.97 -23.68 8.75
CA VAL A 168 26.60 -22.61 7.82
C VAL A 168 26.33 -23.24 6.45
N MET A 169 25.10 -23.15 5.94
CA MET A 169 24.66 -23.91 4.76
C MET A 169 23.85 -23.10 3.75
N SER A 170 24.02 -23.37 2.45
CA SER A 170 23.17 -22.83 1.37
C SER A 170 22.99 -21.30 1.36
N SER A 171 23.90 -20.55 1.99
CA SER A 171 23.71 -19.13 2.31
C SER A 171 24.62 -18.22 1.48
N THR A 172 24.20 -16.98 1.26
CA THR A 172 24.93 -15.95 0.52
C THR A 172 25.39 -14.84 1.45
N PHE A 173 26.68 -14.48 1.39
CA PHE A 173 27.31 -13.51 2.28
C PHE A 173 28.00 -12.42 1.45
N ARG A 174 27.52 -11.17 1.54
CA ARG A 174 28.11 -9.99 0.89
C ARG A 174 28.72 -9.07 1.94
N LEU A 175 29.97 -9.32 2.29
CA LEU A 175 30.58 -8.78 3.49
C LEU A 175 31.88 -8.03 3.19
N GLY A 176 32.30 -7.26 4.18
CA GLY A 176 33.60 -6.62 4.27
C GLY A 176 34.71 -7.59 4.64
N PHE A 177 35.22 -7.42 5.86
CA PHE A 177 36.44 -8.05 6.32
C PHE A 177 36.31 -9.56 6.62
N ALA A 178 35.31 -9.96 7.41
CA ALA A 178 35.13 -11.35 7.81
C ALA A 178 33.66 -11.76 7.98
N MET A 179 33.32 -13.04 7.74
CA MET A 179 32.02 -13.60 8.12
C MET A 179 31.94 -13.84 9.64
N LEU A 180 32.86 -14.63 10.20
CA LEU A 180 32.98 -14.86 11.63
C LEU A 180 34.37 -14.42 12.12
N MET A 181 34.42 -13.54 13.10
CA MET A 181 35.66 -13.04 13.71
C MET A 181 35.72 -13.40 15.21
N VAL A 182 36.82 -14.03 15.62
CA VAL A 182 36.97 -14.61 16.97
C VAL A 182 38.40 -14.45 17.51
N LYS A 183 38.56 -14.48 18.83
CA LYS A 183 39.89 -14.60 19.47
C LYS A 183 40.38 -16.03 19.46
N ARG A 184 39.50 -16.99 19.78
CA ARG A 184 39.79 -18.43 19.73
C ARG A 184 38.57 -19.21 19.26
N LEU A 185 38.82 -20.28 18.50
CA LEU A 185 37.83 -21.28 18.10
C LEU A 185 38.27 -22.64 18.63
N THR A 186 37.44 -23.26 19.47
CA THR A 186 37.73 -24.58 20.06
C THR A 186 36.62 -25.56 19.72
N VAL A 187 36.95 -26.64 18.99
CA VAL A 187 35.99 -27.69 18.60
C VAL A 187 36.47 -29.03 19.16
N THR A 188 35.71 -29.62 20.08
CA THR A 188 36.16 -30.80 20.85
C THR A 188 35.03 -31.78 21.15
N GLY A 189 35.35 -32.91 21.78
CA GLY A 189 34.36 -33.89 22.22
C GLY A 189 33.56 -34.53 21.08
N GLY A 190 34.19 -34.75 19.91
CA GLY A 190 33.50 -35.28 18.72
C GLY A 190 32.56 -34.29 18.04
N SER A 191 32.61 -33.00 18.39
CA SER A 191 31.83 -31.94 17.76
C SER A 191 32.24 -31.67 16.30
N TRP A 192 31.36 -31.01 15.56
CA TRP A 192 31.48 -30.79 14.11
C TRP A 192 31.27 -29.32 13.73
N LEU A 193 32.15 -28.81 12.88
CA LEU A 193 32.02 -27.52 12.21
C LEU A 193 31.78 -27.75 10.72
N LEU A 194 30.73 -27.16 10.14
CA LEU A 194 30.32 -27.40 8.75
C LEU A 194 30.09 -26.10 7.97
N HIS A 195 30.70 -25.99 6.80
CA HIS A 195 30.42 -24.95 5.80
C HIS A 195 30.08 -25.63 4.47
N ARG A 196 28.82 -25.55 4.02
CA ARG A 196 28.36 -26.29 2.82
C ARG A 196 27.48 -25.44 1.87
N ASN A 197 27.73 -25.50 0.57
CA ASN A 197 26.91 -24.86 -0.47
C ASN A 197 26.77 -23.31 -0.35
N ASN A 198 27.73 -22.60 0.25
CA ASN A 198 27.62 -21.16 0.47
C ASN A 198 28.32 -20.32 -0.62
N GLU A 199 27.81 -19.12 -0.91
CA GLU A 199 28.54 -18.09 -1.64
C GLU A 199 29.07 -17.03 -0.66
N PHE A 200 30.39 -16.95 -0.52
CA PHE A 200 31.07 -15.97 0.33
C PHE A 200 31.75 -14.89 -0.54
N ARG A 201 31.33 -13.63 -0.38
CA ARG A 201 32.02 -12.44 -0.86
C ARG A 201 32.60 -11.71 0.35
N THR A 202 33.83 -12.03 0.73
CA THR A 202 34.48 -11.54 1.95
C THR A 202 35.98 -11.83 1.89
N ALA A 203 36.80 -11.06 2.63
CA ALA A 203 38.23 -11.39 2.70
C ALA A 203 38.49 -12.68 3.49
N TYR A 204 37.74 -12.94 4.57
CA TYR A 204 37.87 -14.14 5.40
C TYR A 204 36.51 -14.73 5.76
N VAL A 205 36.32 -16.05 5.66
CA VAL A 205 35.13 -16.68 6.25
C VAL A 205 35.27 -16.77 7.78
N LEU A 206 36.43 -17.19 8.28
CA LEU A 206 36.78 -17.25 9.68
C LEU A 206 38.07 -16.46 9.96
N TYR A 207 37.95 -15.27 10.54
CA TYR A 207 39.10 -14.52 11.03
C TYR A 207 39.38 -14.87 12.50
N VAL A 208 40.57 -15.40 12.77
CA VAL A 208 41.05 -15.71 14.12
C VAL A 208 42.19 -14.76 14.48
N ALA A 209 42.04 -14.04 15.60
CA ALA A 209 42.99 -13.01 16.01
C ALA A 209 44.26 -13.54 16.70
N ASN A 210 44.20 -14.71 17.34
CA ASN A 210 45.36 -15.35 17.96
C ASN A 210 45.97 -16.39 17.01
N GLU A 211 47.29 -16.38 16.81
CA GLU A 211 47.99 -17.34 15.94
C GLU A 211 47.70 -18.81 16.34
N ASN A 212 47.74 -19.12 17.64
CA ASN A 212 47.38 -20.44 18.17
C ASN A 212 45.89 -20.55 18.56
N GLY A 213 45.02 -19.79 17.89
CA GLY A 213 43.64 -19.58 18.29
C GLY A 213 42.67 -20.70 17.91
N VAL A 214 43.03 -21.59 16.99
CA VAL A 214 42.15 -22.70 16.52
C VAL A 214 42.61 -24.03 17.10
N ALA A 215 41.72 -24.72 17.83
CA ALA A 215 42.02 -26.01 18.44
C ALA A 215 40.92 -27.05 18.15
N PHE A 216 41.28 -28.12 17.44
CA PHE A 216 40.44 -29.30 17.24
C PHE A 216 41.01 -30.47 18.04
N ARG A 217 40.18 -31.10 18.87
CA ARG A 217 40.58 -32.24 19.73
C ARG A 217 39.53 -33.35 19.69
N SER A 218 39.88 -34.53 20.23
CA SER A 218 38.94 -35.63 20.49
C SER A 218 38.12 -36.06 19.25
N GLN A 219 38.78 -36.22 18.11
CA GLN A 219 38.17 -36.63 16.82
C GLN A 219 37.10 -35.65 16.29
N SER A 220 37.13 -34.37 16.70
CA SER A 220 36.29 -33.32 16.11
C SER A 220 36.68 -33.02 14.66
N VAL A 221 35.66 -32.72 13.85
CA VAL A 221 35.76 -32.59 12.39
C VAL A 221 35.43 -31.17 11.93
N TRP A 222 36.09 -30.71 10.86
CA TRP A 222 35.69 -29.55 10.07
C TRP A 222 35.45 -29.95 8.61
N SER A 223 34.23 -29.72 8.13
CA SER A 223 33.79 -30.02 6.78
C SER A 223 33.57 -28.73 5.98
N ILE A 224 34.21 -28.62 4.81
CA ILE A 224 34.15 -27.45 3.93
C ILE A 224 33.81 -27.93 2.51
N PHE A 225 32.55 -27.84 2.08
CA PHE A 225 32.06 -28.44 0.83
C PHE A 225 31.30 -27.48 -0.08
N TYR A 226 31.55 -27.51 -1.39
CA TYR A 226 30.75 -26.80 -2.39
C TYR A 226 30.56 -25.29 -2.11
N ASN A 227 31.52 -24.65 -1.44
CA ASN A 227 31.47 -23.21 -1.19
C ASN A 227 32.19 -22.47 -2.32
N LYS A 228 31.63 -21.32 -2.73
CA LYS A 228 32.25 -20.38 -3.66
C LYS A 228 32.75 -19.16 -2.90
N LEU A 229 34.05 -18.89 -2.95
CA LEU A 229 34.69 -17.74 -2.32
C LEU A 229 35.12 -16.73 -3.38
N THR A 230 34.70 -15.47 -3.21
CA THR A 230 35.03 -14.35 -4.11
C THR A 230 35.33 -13.10 -3.28
N TYR A 231 35.81 -12.04 -3.94
CA TYR A 231 36.23 -10.82 -3.27
C TYR A 231 35.08 -10.08 -2.58
N GLY A 232 35.32 -9.66 -1.33
CA GLY A 232 34.41 -8.82 -0.55
C GLY A 232 34.61 -7.33 -0.80
N SER A 233 33.77 -6.49 -0.20
CA SER A 233 33.88 -5.02 -0.35
C SER A 233 35.17 -4.44 0.23
N TYR A 234 35.75 -5.10 1.25
CA TYR A 234 37.02 -4.70 1.87
C TYR A 234 38.25 -4.92 0.96
N SER A 235 38.27 -5.98 0.14
CA SER A 235 39.47 -6.37 -0.61
C SER A 235 39.15 -7.08 -1.92
N SER A 236 39.72 -6.57 -3.01
CA SER A 236 39.72 -7.15 -4.36
C SER A 236 40.82 -8.20 -4.58
N THR A 237 41.55 -8.61 -3.55
CA THR A 237 42.70 -9.53 -3.66
C THR A 237 42.69 -10.68 -2.64
N ILE A 238 41.97 -10.55 -1.54
CA ILE A 238 41.90 -11.53 -0.46
C ILE A 238 40.52 -12.20 -0.48
N ALA A 239 40.48 -13.53 -0.48
CA ALA A 239 39.27 -14.34 -0.38
C ALA A 239 39.64 -15.75 0.15
N HIS A 240 39.78 -15.88 1.47
CA HIS A 240 40.25 -17.10 2.14
C HIS A 240 39.21 -17.69 3.11
N ILE A 241 39.31 -18.98 3.44
CA ILE A 241 38.48 -19.53 4.51
C ILE A 241 38.99 -19.05 5.89
N THR A 242 40.30 -18.91 6.08
CA THR A 242 40.90 -18.47 7.36
C THR A 242 41.93 -17.36 7.27
N SER A 243 42.10 -16.61 8.37
CA SER A 243 43.33 -15.86 8.67
C SER A 243 44.51 -16.80 8.93
N ASN A 244 45.72 -16.28 9.08
CA ASN A 244 46.89 -17.11 9.43
C ASN A 244 46.71 -17.69 10.84
N TRP A 245 46.78 -19.01 10.98
CA TRP A 245 46.77 -19.70 12.26
C TRP A 245 47.66 -20.95 12.25
N LEU A 246 48.12 -21.35 13.43
CA LEU A 246 48.86 -22.58 13.67
C LEU A 246 48.11 -23.43 14.70
N PRO A 247 47.89 -24.74 14.45
CA PRO A 247 47.31 -25.63 15.46
C PRO A 247 48.24 -25.74 16.68
N PRO A 248 47.71 -25.66 17.92
CA PRO A 248 48.43 -26.05 19.11
C PRO A 248 49.07 -27.45 18.98
N SER A 249 50.19 -27.69 19.65
CA SER A 249 50.98 -28.93 19.50
C SER A 249 50.23 -30.23 19.85
N ASP A 250 49.14 -30.12 20.63
CA ASP A 250 48.22 -31.20 21.00
C ASP A 250 46.95 -31.28 20.11
N SER A 251 46.71 -30.28 19.25
CA SER A 251 45.59 -30.24 18.30
C SER A 251 45.87 -31.19 17.12
N ARG A 252 44.86 -31.97 16.71
CA ARG A 252 44.91 -32.85 15.54
C ARG A 252 43.61 -32.67 14.76
N PRO A 253 43.49 -31.57 13.98
CA PRO A 253 42.28 -31.26 13.23
C PRO A 253 42.03 -32.30 12.14
N ILE A 254 40.79 -32.75 12.02
CA ILE A 254 40.31 -33.58 10.91
C ILE A 254 39.53 -32.65 9.99
N ILE A 255 40.13 -32.25 8.87
CA ILE A 255 39.51 -31.32 7.92
C ILE A 255 39.25 -32.03 6.59
N TYR A 256 38.04 -31.89 6.07
CA TYR A 256 37.64 -32.38 4.75
C TYR A 256 37.30 -31.22 3.82
N GLY A 257 37.83 -31.25 2.60
CA GLY A 257 37.55 -30.29 1.53
C GLY A 257 36.99 -31.00 0.30
N VAL A 258 35.79 -30.59 -0.17
CA VAL A 258 35.15 -31.15 -1.38
C VAL A 258 34.70 -30.01 -2.27
N CYS A 259 35.16 -29.97 -3.52
CA CYS A 259 34.56 -29.16 -4.58
C CYS A 259 34.32 -27.66 -4.25
N ASN A 260 35.25 -27.00 -3.54
CA ASN A 260 35.15 -25.56 -3.29
C ASN A 260 35.76 -24.77 -4.46
N GLU A 261 35.22 -23.58 -4.71
CA GLU A 261 35.78 -22.60 -5.65
C GLU A 261 36.32 -21.40 -4.88
N ALA A 262 37.46 -20.86 -5.29
CA ALA A 262 38.01 -19.61 -4.79
C ALA A 262 38.49 -18.76 -5.96
N ARG A 263 38.04 -17.50 -6.03
CA ARG A 263 38.41 -16.54 -7.08
C ARG A 263 38.08 -17.11 -8.48
N ASP A 264 36.87 -17.65 -8.59
CA ASP A 264 36.32 -18.32 -9.79
C ASP A 264 37.16 -19.49 -10.34
N SER A 265 37.99 -20.10 -9.49
CA SER A 265 38.80 -21.28 -9.82
C SER A 265 38.57 -22.41 -8.81
N PRO A 266 38.54 -23.70 -9.22
CA PRO A 266 38.47 -24.82 -8.28
C PRO A 266 39.66 -24.85 -7.33
N VAL A 267 39.40 -25.02 -6.03
CA VAL A 267 40.44 -25.10 -5.00
C VAL A 267 41.13 -26.45 -5.06
N THR A 268 42.43 -26.43 -5.32
CA THR A 268 43.27 -27.65 -5.34
C THR A 268 44.28 -27.67 -4.19
N ASN A 269 44.73 -26.51 -3.71
CA ASN A 269 45.63 -26.41 -2.56
C ASN A 269 45.00 -25.58 -1.44
N TYR A 270 44.30 -26.22 -0.50
CA TYR A 270 43.63 -25.55 0.62
C TYR A 270 44.58 -24.75 1.53
N GLN A 271 45.88 -25.07 1.54
CA GLN A 271 46.88 -24.33 2.32
C GLN A 271 47.25 -22.99 1.67
N GLU A 272 47.37 -22.93 0.34
CA GLU A 272 47.72 -21.71 -0.39
C GLU A 272 46.49 -20.91 -0.85
N ASP A 273 45.46 -21.59 -1.35
CA ASP A 273 44.25 -20.96 -1.90
C ASP A 273 43.31 -20.42 -0.81
N LEU A 274 43.14 -21.19 0.27
CA LEU A 274 42.18 -20.91 1.34
C LEU A 274 42.82 -20.60 2.70
N ASN A 275 44.16 -20.66 2.78
CA ASN A 275 44.93 -20.35 3.98
C ASN A 275 44.60 -21.24 5.20
N ILE A 276 44.39 -22.54 4.96
CA ILE A 276 44.25 -23.53 6.03
C ILE A 276 45.65 -24.02 6.44
N GLY A 277 46.14 -23.56 7.60
CA GLY A 277 47.50 -23.85 8.11
C GLY A 277 47.76 -25.30 8.56
N THR A 278 47.00 -26.27 8.09
CA THR A 278 47.08 -27.68 8.48
C THR A 278 46.60 -28.59 7.33
N PRO A 279 47.06 -29.84 7.20
CA PRO A 279 46.66 -30.73 6.11
C PRO A 279 45.14 -30.95 6.03
N VAL A 280 44.61 -30.89 4.82
CA VAL A 280 43.20 -31.13 4.50
C VAL A 280 43.07 -32.42 3.70
N THR A 281 42.11 -33.27 4.07
CA THR A 281 41.72 -34.42 3.25
C THR A 281 40.85 -33.91 2.11
N VAL A 282 41.46 -33.68 0.95
CA VAL A 282 40.76 -33.25 -0.26
C VAL A 282 40.09 -34.46 -0.91
N LEU A 283 38.84 -34.26 -1.34
CA LEU A 283 38.02 -35.24 -2.04
C LEU A 283 37.51 -34.63 -3.35
N ASP A 284 37.41 -35.46 -4.40
CA ASP A 284 36.91 -35.04 -5.71
C ASP A 284 35.45 -34.55 -5.66
N CYS A 285 35.06 -33.69 -6.60
CA CYS A 285 33.65 -33.29 -6.76
C CYS A 285 32.75 -34.53 -6.96
N GLY A 286 31.69 -34.65 -6.17
CA GLY A 286 30.80 -35.82 -6.16
C GLY A 286 31.31 -37.02 -5.36
N ALA A 287 32.56 -37.03 -4.88
CA ALA A 287 33.02 -38.02 -3.91
C ALA A 287 32.51 -37.67 -2.50
N CYS A 288 32.20 -38.71 -1.73
CA CYS A 288 31.74 -38.57 -0.35
C CYS A 288 32.42 -39.62 0.54
N THR A 289 32.74 -39.24 1.78
CA THR A 289 33.13 -40.18 2.83
C THR A 289 32.22 -39.98 4.04
N VAL A 290 31.90 -41.07 4.73
CA VAL A 290 30.92 -41.06 5.83
C VAL A 290 31.38 -40.21 7.02
N ASP A 291 32.69 -39.98 7.16
CA ASP A 291 33.27 -39.13 8.21
C ASP A 291 33.30 -37.64 7.81
N ALA A 292 33.11 -37.33 6.53
CA ALA A 292 33.07 -35.98 6.00
C ALA A 292 31.65 -35.42 5.94
N VAL A 293 30.68 -36.19 5.42
CA VAL A 293 29.31 -35.69 5.12
C VAL A 293 28.27 -35.96 6.22
N CYS A 294 28.56 -36.83 7.18
CA CYS A 294 27.63 -37.23 8.24
C CYS A 294 28.17 -36.91 9.63
N PHE A 295 27.31 -36.46 10.54
CA PHE A 295 27.69 -36.23 11.93
C PHE A 295 28.05 -37.56 12.62
N ALA A 296 29.31 -37.69 13.04
CA ALA A 296 29.90 -38.98 13.39
C ALA A 296 29.24 -39.69 14.59
N ALA A 297 28.72 -38.94 15.57
CA ALA A 297 28.12 -39.51 16.77
C ALA A 297 26.66 -40.00 16.59
N ARG A 298 26.05 -39.75 15.42
CA ARG A 298 24.61 -39.98 15.18
C ARG A 298 24.30 -40.66 13.84
N LYS A 299 25.32 -41.13 13.11
CA LYS A 299 25.16 -41.96 11.91
C LYS A 299 25.02 -43.45 12.25
N SER A 300 24.35 -44.20 11.39
CA SER A 300 24.29 -45.67 11.39
C SER A 300 24.93 -46.27 10.14
N SER A 301 24.72 -45.68 8.96
CA SER A 301 25.39 -46.04 7.70
C SER A 301 25.36 -44.89 6.69
N ILE A 302 25.79 -45.15 5.44
CA ILE A 302 25.63 -44.24 4.29
C ILE A 302 24.92 -44.99 3.16
N SER A 303 24.13 -44.29 2.36
CA SER A 303 23.51 -44.80 1.14
C SER A 303 23.62 -43.74 0.05
N GLY A 304 24.35 -43.99 -1.04
CA GLY A 304 24.42 -43.05 -2.18
C GLY A 304 24.89 -41.63 -1.83
N CYS A 305 25.82 -41.49 -0.88
CA CYS A 305 26.26 -40.22 -0.28
C CYS A 305 25.30 -39.53 0.69
N GLU A 306 24.12 -40.09 0.96
CA GLU A 306 23.18 -39.64 1.98
C GLU A 306 23.41 -40.37 3.31
N CYS A 307 23.26 -39.65 4.41
CA CYS A 307 23.51 -40.18 5.75
C CYS A 307 22.29 -40.95 6.28
N VAL A 308 22.49 -42.20 6.65
CA VAL A 308 21.47 -42.97 7.37
C VAL A 308 21.72 -42.76 8.86
N CYS A 309 20.72 -42.24 9.57
CA CYS A 309 20.91 -41.85 10.98
C CYS A 309 20.73 -43.03 11.95
N ALA A 310 21.40 -42.92 13.10
CA ALA A 310 21.14 -43.71 14.28
C ALA A 310 20.05 -43.04 15.14
N ALA A 311 19.60 -43.71 16.20
CA ALA A 311 18.58 -43.17 17.10
C ALA A 311 19.00 -41.80 17.70
N GLY A 312 18.15 -40.80 17.53
CA GLY A 312 18.41 -39.42 17.95
C GLY A 312 19.33 -38.62 17.02
N GLY A 313 19.56 -39.07 15.79
CA GLY A 313 20.09 -38.26 14.69
C GLY A 313 18.97 -37.72 13.80
N TYR A 314 19.10 -36.49 13.31
CA TYR A 314 18.04 -35.78 12.59
C TYR A 314 18.52 -35.11 11.30
N GLY A 315 17.69 -35.14 10.24
CA GLY A 315 17.98 -34.53 8.94
C GLY A 315 19.09 -35.24 8.15
N ASP A 316 19.36 -34.75 6.94
CA ASP A 316 20.22 -35.40 5.92
C ASP A 316 21.70 -35.55 6.34
N THR A 317 22.13 -34.85 7.39
CA THR A 317 23.48 -34.92 7.98
C THR A 317 23.51 -35.58 9.37
N CYS A 318 22.36 -36.06 9.87
CA CYS A 318 22.19 -36.72 11.16
C CYS A 318 22.60 -35.87 12.39
N LEU A 319 22.13 -34.62 12.46
CA LEU A 319 22.41 -33.71 13.57
C LEU A 319 21.95 -34.25 14.94
N PRO A 320 22.60 -33.87 16.06
CA PRO A 320 22.31 -34.39 17.40
C PRO A 320 21.03 -33.87 18.05
N SER A 321 20.41 -32.84 17.46
CA SER A 321 19.13 -32.27 17.88
C SER A 321 18.25 -32.06 16.64
N ALA A 322 16.94 -32.18 16.81
CA ALA A 322 15.99 -32.06 15.70
C ALA A 322 16.03 -30.65 15.08
N VAL A 323 16.19 -30.59 13.76
CA VAL A 323 15.79 -29.40 13.00
C VAL A 323 14.29 -29.22 13.28
N PRO A 324 13.85 -28.06 13.78
CA PRO A 324 12.44 -27.84 14.06
C PRO A 324 11.65 -27.84 12.75
N ASP A 325 10.45 -28.44 12.77
CA ASP A 325 9.55 -28.47 11.62
C ASP A 325 9.20 -27.04 11.19
N GLY A 326 9.90 -26.56 10.15
CA GLY A 326 9.60 -25.29 9.52
C GLY A 326 8.20 -25.30 8.93
N LEU A 327 7.60 -24.11 8.81
CA LEU A 327 6.30 -23.90 8.17
C LEU A 327 6.36 -24.23 6.67
N GLY A 328 6.24 -25.53 6.34
CA GLY A 328 6.15 -26.09 4.99
C GLY A 328 7.46 -26.06 4.17
N PRO A 329 7.49 -26.78 3.03
CA PRO A 329 8.56 -26.62 2.04
C PRO A 329 8.51 -25.22 1.40
N LEU A 330 9.66 -24.76 0.92
CA LEU A 330 9.85 -23.48 0.25
C LEU A 330 8.96 -23.33 -1.00
N PRO A 331 8.47 -22.12 -1.31
CA PRO A 331 8.25 -21.73 -2.70
C PRO A 331 9.59 -21.84 -3.44
N LEU A 332 9.58 -22.36 -4.67
CA LEU A 332 10.79 -22.42 -5.49
C LEU A 332 11.40 -21.02 -5.68
N PRO A 333 12.74 -20.89 -5.73
CA PRO A 333 13.37 -19.62 -6.05
C PRO A 333 13.13 -19.30 -7.54
N ASP A 334 12.10 -18.50 -7.82
CA ASP A 334 11.90 -17.95 -9.15
C ASP A 334 13.04 -16.99 -9.47
N ALA A 335 13.93 -17.45 -10.35
CA ALA A 335 15.17 -16.77 -10.72
C ALA A 335 14.91 -15.58 -11.66
N ARG A 336 14.24 -14.51 -11.19
CA ARG A 336 14.17 -13.18 -11.83
C ARG A 336 13.98 -11.97 -10.91
N ASP A 337 14.11 -12.13 -9.60
CA ASP A 337 13.80 -11.05 -8.65
C ASP A 337 14.82 -9.89 -8.68
N THR A 338 14.57 -8.93 -9.58
CA THR A 338 15.25 -7.62 -9.68
C THR A 338 14.25 -6.47 -9.55
N GLU A 339 13.06 -6.76 -9.02
CA GLU A 339 12.02 -5.77 -8.77
C GLU A 339 12.29 -4.98 -7.50
N VAL A 340 11.89 -3.71 -7.54
CA VAL A 340 12.01 -2.77 -6.42
C VAL A 340 10.97 -3.14 -5.37
N ARG A 341 11.39 -3.86 -4.33
CA ARG A 341 10.51 -4.24 -3.21
C ARG A 341 10.03 -2.99 -2.48
N CYS A 342 8.72 -2.84 -2.35
CA CYS A 342 8.10 -1.69 -1.71
C CYS A 342 8.24 -1.72 -0.18
N VAL A 343 8.52 -0.56 0.41
CA VAL A 343 8.44 -0.33 1.86
C VAL A 343 7.02 0.07 2.20
N HIS A 344 6.36 -0.70 3.07
CA HIS A 344 4.97 -0.47 3.47
C HIS A 344 4.88 0.06 4.90
N GLY A 345 4.16 1.17 5.09
CA GLY A 345 3.77 1.68 6.41
C GLY A 345 4.88 2.40 7.18
N GLY A 346 4.47 2.96 8.33
CA GLY A 346 5.36 3.61 9.30
C GLY A 346 5.75 5.04 8.92
N SER A 347 6.69 5.59 9.69
CA SER A 347 7.19 6.96 9.51
C SER A 347 8.70 7.00 9.28
N ILE A 348 9.17 7.90 8.43
CA ILE A 348 10.59 8.08 8.10
C ILE A 348 11.02 9.54 8.21
N SER A 349 12.25 9.77 8.69
CA SER A 349 12.93 11.07 8.69
C SER A 349 14.04 11.15 7.64
N SER A 350 14.38 10.04 6.99
CA SER A 350 15.34 9.96 5.89
C SER A 350 15.08 8.72 5.03
N VAL A 351 15.53 8.79 3.77
CA VAL A 351 15.67 7.64 2.88
C VAL A 351 17.17 7.34 2.78
N ASP A 352 17.58 6.16 3.26
CA ASP A 352 18.95 5.66 3.02
C ASP A 352 19.13 5.36 1.52
N TYR A 353 20.33 5.58 1.00
CA TYR A 353 20.65 5.27 -0.40
C TYR A 353 20.47 3.78 -0.67
N PRO A 354 19.75 3.39 -1.75
CA PRO A 354 19.56 1.99 -2.09
C PRO A 354 20.87 1.35 -2.59
N ASP A 355 21.01 0.03 -2.39
CA ASP A 355 22.23 -0.72 -2.72
C ASP A 355 22.62 -0.59 -4.21
N PRO A 356 23.93 -0.65 -4.55
CA PRO A 356 24.39 -0.72 -5.94
C PRO A 356 23.69 -1.83 -6.73
N GLY A 357 23.04 -1.48 -7.84
CA GLY A 357 22.23 -2.38 -8.67
C GLY A 357 20.73 -2.43 -8.32
N VAL A 358 20.25 -1.70 -7.31
CA VAL A 358 18.80 -1.54 -7.04
C VAL A 358 18.18 -0.53 -8.02
N ARG A 359 17.13 -0.96 -8.73
CA ARG A 359 16.57 -0.25 -9.90
C ARG A 359 15.52 0.82 -9.59
N GLY A 360 15.54 1.38 -8.37
CA GLY A 360 14.57 2.39 -7.97
C GLY A 360 14.17 2.35 -6.49
N LEU A 361 13.08 3.02 -6.16
CA LEU A 361 12.54 3.19 -4.81
C LEU A 361 11.02 3.01 -4.85
N CYS A 362 10.44 2.26 -3.93
CA CYS A 362 8.99 2.17 -3.77
C CYS A 362 8.58 2.35 -2.31
N LEU A 363 7.73 3.35 -2.04
CA LEU A 363 7.16 3.66 -0.72
C LEU A 363 5.63 3.60 -0.81
N VAL A 364 4.99 2.90 0.12
CA VAL A 364 3.54 2.70 0.17
C VAL A 364 3.02 2.98 1.58
N ASN A 365 2.08 3.92 1.73
CA ASN A 365 1.48 4.30 3.01
C ASN A 365 2.52 4.75 4.07
N VAL A 366 3.55 5.49 3.65
CA VAL A 366 4.65 5.95 4.49
C VAL A 366 4.49 7.43 4.86
N THR A 367 4.71 7.79 6.12
CA THR A 367 4.63 9.19 6.61
C THR A 367 6.02 9.82 6.75
N PHE A 368 6.24 10.96 6.11
CA PHE A 368 7.50 11.69 6.16
C PHE A 368 7.46 12.67 7.33
N THR A 369 8.42 12.60 8.25
CA THR A 369 8.48 13.48 9.43
C THR A 369 9.29 14.76 9.23
N VAL A 370 9.96 14.89 8.08
CA VAL A 370 10.68 16.08 7.62
C VAL A 370 10.59 16.17 6.09
N ALA A 371 10.92 17.33 5.51
CA ALA A 371 11.08 17.47 4.07
C ALA A 371 12.28 16.63 3.57
N MET A 372 12.11 15.95 2.44
CA MET A 372 13.11 15.01 1.91
C MET A 372 13.66 15.44 0.55
N LEU A 373 14.93 15.09 0.31
CA LEU A 373 15.60 15.20 -0.99
C LEU A 373 15.92 13.80 -1.49
N LEU A 374 15.39 13.46 -2.66
CA LEU A 374 15.73 12.25 -3.41
C LEU A 374 16.61 12.64 -4.60
N ASP A 375 17.93 12.62 -4.39
CA ASP A 375 18.92 12.90 -5.43
C ASP A 375 19.22 11.61 -6.21
N LEU A 376 18.80 11.57 -7.49
CA LEU A 376 18.89 10.39 -8.35
C LEU A 376 20.31 10.14 -8.87
N SER A 377 21.30 10.98 -8.54
CA SER A 377 22.70 10.74 -8.89
C SER A 377 23.37 9.64 -8.04
N TYR A 378 22.76 9.28 -6.90
CA TYR A 378 23.26 8.20 -6.01
C TYR A 378 22.75 6.79 -6.39
N PHE A 379 21.88 6.67 -7.40
CA PHE A 379 21.37 5.37 -7.86
C PHE A 379 22.29 4.78 -8.94
N ASP A 380 22.91 3.63 -8.65
CA ASP A 380 23.80 2.94 -9.61
C ASP A 380 22.99 2.14 -10.65
N ALA A 381 22.60 2.83 -11.74
CA ALA A 381 21.82 2.27 -12.85
C ALA A 381 22.35 2.66 -14.25
N PRO A 382 23.61 2.35 -14.59
CA PRO A 382 24.15 2.63 -15.92
C PRO A 382 23.31 1.92 -17.01
N GLN A 383 22.74 2.72 -17.93
CA GLN A 383 21.95 2.30 -19.10
C GLN A 383 20.56 1.67 -18.82
N GLN A 384 19.95 1.86 -17.64
CA GLN A 384 18.61 1.32 -17.33
C GLN A 384 17.67 2.34 -16.68
N THR A 385 16.36 2.18 -16.86
CA THR A 385 15.34 3.08 -16.29
C THR A 385 15.25 2.95 -14.78
N LEU A 386 15.27 4.06 -14.06
CA LEU A 386 14.95 4.12 -12.62
C LEU A 386 13.44 4.21 -12.40
N ASN A 387 12.87 3.36 -11.53
CA ASN A 387 11.46 3.42 -11.16
C ASN A 387 11.29 3.99 -9.74
N ILE A 388 10.69 5.16 -9.60
CA ILE A 388 10.43 5.82 -8.31
C ILE A 388 8.91 5.85 -8.08
N THR A 389 8.44 5.17 -7.04
CA THR A 389 7.00 5.05 -6.71
C THR A 389 6.73 5.54 -5.30
N LEU A 390 5.81 6.49 -5.15
CA LEU A 390 5.22 6.92 -3.88
C LEU A 390 3.71 6.76 -3.96
N LEU A 391 3.16 5.81 -3.20
CA LEU A 391 1.74 5.50 -3.15
C LEU A 391 1.20 5.81 -1.76
N GLN A 392 0.13 6.61 -1.66
CA GLN A 392 -0.54 6.95 -0.39
C GLN A 392 0.39 7.48 0.72
N CYS A 393 1.48 8.15 0.35
CA CYS A 393 2.43 8.69 1.32
C CYS A 393 1.93 10.04 1.87
N VAL A 394 2.31 10.36 3.10
CA VAL A 394 2.09 11.69 3.71
C VAL A 394 3.41 12.44 3.71
N LEU A 395 3.46 13.60 3.07
CA LEU A 395 4.68 14.33 2.73
C LEU A 395 4.73 15.68 3.48
N ILE A 396 5.84 15.96 4.18
CA ILE A 396 6.17 17.31 4.73
C ILE A 396 6.99 18.15 3.72
N GLY A 397 7.26 17.59 2.55
CA GLY A 397 8.00 18.21 1.44
C GLY A 397 8.87 17.17 0.75
N LEU A 398 9.00 17.27 -0.58
CA LEU A 398 9.77 16.32 -1.37
C LEU A 398 10.38 17.02 -2.59
N SER A 399 11.72 17.04 -2.67
CA SER A 399 12.44 17.34 -3.91
C SER A 399 12.93 16.04 -4.54
N ILE A 400 12.61 15.82 -5.82
CA ILE A 400 13.17 14.75 -6.65
C ILE A 400 14.10 15.40 -7.66
N LYS A 401 15.38 15.07 -7.56
CA LYS A 401 16.44 15.69 -8.37
C LYS A 401 16.99 14.71 -9.40
N GLY A 402 16.74 15.01 -10.67
CA GLY A 402 17.20 14.26 -11.84
C GLY A 402 18.73 14.24 -12.00
N SER A 403 19.23 13.19 -12.65
CA SER A 403 20.66 12.91 -12.85
C SER A 403 21.03 12.67 -14.33
N GLY A 404 20.14 13.00 -15.27
CA GLY A 404 20.31 12.76 -16.71
C GLY A 404 20.02 11.33 -17.16
N VAL A 405 19.69 10.42 -16.24
CA VAL A 405 19.23 9.06 -16.57
C VAL A 405 17.73 9.04 -16.89
N ARG A 406 17.24 8.00 -17.57
CA ARG A 406 15.81 7.79 -17.81
C ARG A 406 15.11 7.39 -16.51
N VAL A 407 14.03 8.08 -16.15
CA VAL A 407 13.27 7.84 -14.91
C VAL A 407 11.78 7.69 -15.19
N HIS A 408 11.14 6.76 -14.51
CA HIS A 408 9.69 6.74 -14.30
C HIS A 408 9.39 7.13 -12.86
N VAL A 409 8.85 8.33 -12.64
CA VAL A 409 8.35 8.76 -11.33
C VAL A 409 6.83 8.63 -11.29
N ASN A 410 6.30 8.03 -10.23
CA ASN A 410 4.87 7.96 -9.97
C ASN A 410 4.54 8.37 -8.52
N VAL A 411 3.78 9.44 -8.36
CA VAL A 411 3.23 9.93 -7.08
C VAL A 411 1.71 9.75 -7.14
N THR A 412 1.19 8.70 -6.51
CA THR A 412 -0.23 8.34 -6.57
C THR A 412 -0.92 8.45 -5.21
N SER A 413 -2.12 9.02 -5.18
CA SER A 413 -3.02 9.09 -4.01
C SER A 413 -2.36 9.58 -2.71
N SER A 414 -1.32 10.41 -2.83
CA SER A 414 -0.50 10.87 -1.71
C SER A 414 -0.98 12.25 -1.21
N MET A 415 -0.58 12.62 0.00
CA MET A 415 -0.97 13.88 0.64
C MET A 415 0.27 14.73 0.95
N LEU A 416 0.22 16.02 0.62
CA LEU A 416 1.16 17.02 1.15
C LEU A 416 0.53 17.61 2.40
N ASP A 417 1.17 17.40 3.56
CA ASP A 417 0.79 17.95 4.87
C ASP A 417 1.39 19.35 5.06
N SER A 418 2.60 19.57 4.55
CA SER A 418 3.27 20.87 4.48
C SER A 418 4.39 20.87 3.43
N GLY A 419 5.02 22.02 3.17
CA GLY A 419 6.15 22.13 2.26
C GLY A 419 5.75 22.31 0.79
N GLU A 420 6.51 21.69 -0.12
CA GLU A 420 6.34 21.78 -1.59
C GLU A 420 6.71 20.41 -2.22
N LEU A 421 6.14 20.10 -3.39
CA LEU A 421 6.60 19.03 -4.27
C LEU A 421 7.44 19.63 -5.40
N VAL A 422 8.72 19.26 -5.48
CA VAL A 422 9.71 19.86 -6.38
C VAL A 422 10.31 18.80 -7.31
N PHE A 423 10.37 19.11 -8.60
CA PHE A 423 11.07 18.31 -9.61
C PHE A 423 12.17 19.16 -10.25
N GLU A 424 13.43 18.83 -10.01
CA GLU A 424 14.59 19.64 -10.44
C GLU A 424 15.68 18.78 -11.11
N GLY A 425 16.55 19.42 -11.89
CA GLY A 425 17.61 18.72 -12.63
C GLY A 425 17.11 18.07 -13.92
N ASP A 426 18.01 17.30 -14.54
CA ASP A 426 17.82 16.76 -15.88
C ASP A 426 17.23 15.35 -15.82
N PHE A 427 16.17 15.09 -16.60
CA PHE A 427 15.52 13.79 -16.72
C PHE A 427 15.73 13.26 -18.13
N GLY A 428 16.46 12.15 -18.27
CA GLY A 428 16.95 11.68 -19.56
C GLY A 428 15.83 11.23 -20.52
N ALA A 429 16.10 11.31 -21.82
CA ALA A 429 15.14 11.03 -22.90
C ALA A 429 14.20 9.83 -22.68
N SER A 430 12.92 10.04 -23.00
CA SER A 430 11.80 9.13 -22.71
C SER A 430 11.56 8.87 -21.22
N SER A 431 11.78 9.87 -20.37
CA SER A 431 11.34 9.84 -18.96
C SER A 431 9.83 10.07 -18.84
N ARG A 432 9.24 9.61 -17.74
CA ARG A 432 7.81 9.82 -17.43
C ARG A 432 7.63 10.24 -15.98
N ILE A 433 6.99 11.37 -15.75
CA ILE A 433 6.61 11.85 -14.42
C ILE A 433 5.09 11.89 -14.34
N LEU A 434 4.55 11.22 -13.32
CA LEU A 434 3.12 10.99 -13.14
C LEU A 434 2.73 11.38 -11.72
N VAL A 435 1.76 12.29 -11.58
CA VAL A 435 1.16 12.68 -10.30
C VAL A 435 -0.35 12.53 -10.43
N VAL A 436 -0.95 11.61 -9.66
CA VAL A 436 -2.35 11.19 -9.84
C VAL A 436 -3.11 11.14 -8.53
N GLY A 437 -4.35 11.66 -8.53
CA GLY A 437 -5.32 11.50 -7.46
C GLY A 437 -4.85 11.97 -6.08
N SER A 438 -3.85 12.86 -6.05
CA SER A 438 -3.16 13.30 -4.84
C SER A 438 -3.73 14.61 -4.30
N THR A 439 -3.61 14.84 -2.99
CA THR A 439 -4.05 16.08 -2.34
C THR A 439 -2.84 16.89 -1.90
N LEU A 440 -2.54 17.94 -2.66
CA LEU A 440 -1.32 18.74 -2.53
C LEU A 440 -1.69 20.17 -2.10
N ALA A 441 -2.06 20.34 -0.83
CA ALA A 441 -2.43 21.63 -0.27
C ALA A 441 -1.31 22.18 0.62
N THR A 442 -0.92 23.44 0.43
CA THR A 442 0.17 24.06 1.19
C THR A 442 -0.04 25.55 1.45
N THR A 443 0.68 26.09 2.42
CA THR A 443 0.81 27.54 2.68
C THR A 443 1.99 28.18 1.94
N SER A 444 2.85 27.36 1.33
CA SER A 444 3.97 27.79 0.47
C SER A 444 3.48 28.51 -0.79
N SER A 445 4.34 29.31 -1.43
CA SER A 445 4.01 30.05 -2.65
C SER A 445 3.50 29.15 -3.79
N HIS A 446 3.97 27.91 -3.85
CA HIS A 446 3.59 26.92 -4.86
C HIS A 446 3.44 25.53 -4.25
N ALA A 447 2.49 24.75 -4.76
CA ALA A 447 2.30 23.36 -4.34
C ALA A 447 3.17 22.38 -5.15
N ILE A 448 3.21 22.54 -6.49
CA ILE A 448 4.11 21.82 -7.39
C ILE A 448 5.04 22.82 -8.09
N ARG A 449 6.35 22.55 -8.09
CA ARG A 449 7.37 23.46 -8.64
C ARG A 449 8.39 22.75 -9.53
N PHE A 450 8.69 23.39 -10.67
CA PHE A 450 9.74 22.99 -11.61
C PHE A 450 10.79 24.11 -11.74
N PRO A 451 11.85 24.15 -10.88
CA PRO A 451 12.79 25.28 -10.81
C PRO A 451 13.90 25.26 -11.87
N ARG A 452 14.30 24.08 -12.34
CA ARG A 452 15.25 23.82 -13.43
C ARG A 452 14.93 22.43 -13.97
N PHE A 453 14.06 22.37 -14.97
CA PHE A 453 13.54 21.11 -15.47
C PHE A 453 13.60 21.14 -17.00
N THR A 454 14.42 20.26 -17.58
CA THR A 454 14.58 20.09 -19.03
C THR A 454 13.86 18.82 -19.44
N PHE A 455 12.90 18.92 -20.36
CA PHE A 455 12.35 17.75 -21.02
C PHE A 455 13.30 17.36 -22.16
N ASP A 456 14.08 16.30 -21.96
CA ASP A 456 14.73 15.62 -23.09
C ASP A 456 13.67 15.04 -24.04
N GLU A 457 14.09 14.71 -25.26
CA GLU A 457 13.25 14.12 -26.31
C GLU A 457 12.28 13.03 -25.80
N ASN A 458 11.00 13.19 -26.15
CA ASN A 458 9.90 12.27 -25.82
C ASN A 458 9.63 12.08 -24.30
N THR A 459 9.97 13.06 -23.46
CA THR A 459 9.64 13.04 -22.02
C THR A 459 8.19 13.47 -21.77
N THR A 460 7.48 12.80 -20.85
CA THR A 460 6.07 13.10 -20.53
C THR A 460 5.86 13.47 -19.07
N LEU A 461 5.13 14.57 -18.80
CA LEU A 461 4.62 14.97 -17.49
C LEU A 461 3.09 14.88 -17.49
N LEU A 462 2.53 14.16 -16.52
CA LEU A 462 1.11 13.91 -16.38
C LEU A 462 0.64 14.31 -14.97
N LEU A 463 -0.19 15.35 -14.88
CA LEU A 463 -0.87 15.77 -13.66
C LEU A 463 -2.36 15.44 -13.82
N LEU A 464 -2.85 14.37 -13.20
CA LEU A 464 -4.20 13.83 -13.41
C LEU A 464 -5.02 13.78 -12.11
N ASP A 465 -6.26 14.27 -12.13
CA ASP A 465 -7.24 14.14 -11.02
C ASP A 465 -6.74 14.61 -9.62
N ASN A 466 -5.77 15.51 -9.55
CA ASN A 466 -5.22 15.99 -8.28
C ASN A 466 -6.04 17.16 -7.73
N ARG A 467 -6.04 17.30 -6.39
CA ARG A 467 -6.48 18.51 -5.72
C ARG A 467 -5.26 19.28 -5.21
N THR A 468 -4.93 20.38 -5.88
CA THR A 468 -3.70 21.14 -5.66
C THR A 468 -4.04 22.57 -5.24
N GLU A 469 -3.48 23.02 -4.11
CA GLU A 469 -3.77 24.33 -3.53
C GLU A 469 -2.45 24.97 -3.05
N GLY A 470 -2.02 26.02 -3.76
CA GLY A 470 -0.84 26.82 -3.41
C GLY A 470 -1.23 28.24 -3.00
N ASN A 471 -0.31 28.99 -2.41
CA ASN A 471 -0.60 30.35 -1.96
C ASN A 471 -0.66 31.34 -3.14
N ARG A 472 0.30 31.27 -4.09
CA ARG A 472 0.31 32.08 -5.33
C ARG A 472 0.03 31.29 -6.61
N TYR A 473 0.61 30.09 -6.71
CA TYR A 473 0.48 29.24 -7.90
C TYR A 473 0.15 27.81 -7.48
N ALA A 474 -0.80 27.13 -8.13
CA ALA A 474 -1.00 25.70 -7.87
C ALA A 474 0.13 24.86 -8.53
N VAL A 475 0.43 25.14 -9.80
CA VAL A 475 1.53 24.55 -10.57
C VAL A 475 2.43 25.66 -11.12
N TYR A 476 3.75 25.58 -10.85
CA TYR A 476 4.70 26.64 -11.19
C TYR A 476 5.93 26.13 -11.97
N PHE A 477 6.00 26.50 -13.26
CA PHE A 477 7.19 26.32 -14.10
C PHE A 477 8.02 27.62 -14.09
N PHE A 478 9.18 27.57 -13.43
CA PHE A 478 9.99 28.77 -13.12
C PHE A 478 10.86 29.26 -14.28
N ASN A 479 11.29 28.37 -15.18
CA ASN A 479 12.06 28.68 -16.39
C ASN A 479 11.29 28.25 -17.64
N ASP A 480 11.87 28.53 -18.80
CA ASP A 480 11.49 28.05 -20.12
C ASP A 480 11.19 26.54 -20.14
N VAL A 481 9.99 26.20 -20.60
CA VAL A 481 9.50 24.83 -20.76
C VAL A 481 9.60 24.45 -22.23
N VAL A 482 10.65 23.70 -22.58
CA VAL A 482 10.79 23.10 -23.92
C VAL A 482 10.09 21.74 -23.93
N VAL A 483 9.27 21.46 -24.93
CA VAL A 483 8.58 20.17 -25.12
C VAL A 483 8.89 19.65 -26.53
N ASP A 484 9.77 18.65 -26.61
CA ASP A 484 10.29 18.12 -27.88
C ASP A 484 9.82 16.67 -28.09
N GLY A 485 8.79 16.46 -28.92
CA GLY A 485 8.16 15.16 -29.20
C GLY A 485 7.39 14.51 -28.03
N GLY A 486 7.64 14.95 -26.79
CA GLY A 486 6.96 14.53 -25.57
C GLY A 486 5.73 15.38 -25.26
N GLY A 487 5.37 15.49 -23.98
CA GLY A 487 4.21 16.32 -23.62
C GLY A 487 3.94 16.56 -22.15
N ILE A 488 3.14 17.59 -21.90
CA ILE A 488 2.63 17.99 -20.57
C ILE A 488 1.11 17.94 -20.64
N ILE A 489 0.49 17.14 -19.76
CA ILE A 489 -0.97 17.06 -19.62
C ILE A 489 -1.36 17.44 -18.19
N VAL A 490 -2.31 18.37 -18.06
CA VAL A 490 -2.95 18.78 -16.82
C VAL A 490 -4.45 18.53 -16.96
N GLN A 491 -4.90 17.33 -16.56
CA GLN A 491 -6.27 16.86 -16.83
C GLN A 491 -7.05 16.50 -15.56
N GLY A 492 -8.32 16.88 -15.47
CA GLY A 492 -9.22 16.48 -14.37
C GLY A 492 -8.91 17.11 -13.00
N ASN A 493 -7.95 18.03 -12.92
CA ASN A 493 -7.48 18.55 -11.62
C ASN A 493 -8.45 19.58 -11.03
N THR A 494 -8.37 19.76 -9.71
CA THR A 494 -8.83 20.97 -9.02
C THR A 494 -7.61 21.78 -8.60
N LEU A 495 -7.38 22.91 -9.27
CA LEU A 495 -6.25 23.81 -9.02
C LEU A 495 -6.74 25.08 -8.30
N ARG A 496 -6.02 25.50 -7.26
CA ARG A 496 -6.37 26.69 -6.47
C ARG A 496 -5.14 27.54 -6.11
N ALA A 497 -5.25 28.85 -6.31
CA ALA A 497 -4.40 29.87 -5.69
C ALA A 497 -5.21 30.62 -4.61
N LYS A 498 -4.53 31.27 -3.66
CA LYS A 498 -5.15 31.67 -2.38
C LYS A 498 -4.93 33.13 -1.97
N ARG A 499 -4.05 33.83 -2.67
CA ARG A 499 -3.64 35.20 -2.40
C ARG A 499 -3.82 36.02 -3.66
N ASP A 500 -4.29 37.24 -3.48
CA ASP A 500 -4.68 38.15 -4.55
C ASP A 500 -4.00 39.51 -4.29
N ASP A 501 -2.66 39.51 -4.20
CA ASP A 501 -1.88 40.70 -3.84
C ASP A 501 -1.20 41.35 -5.07
N ASP A 502 -0.75 40.55 -6.05
CA ASP A 502 0.07 41.02 -7.18
C ASP A 502 -0.62 40.90 -8.56
N GLY A 503 -1.79 40.25 -8.64
CA GLY A 503 -2.58 40.09 -9.88
C GLY A 503 -2.04 39.03 -10.86
N VAL A 504 -0.94 38.36 -10.52
CA VAL A 504 -0.28 37.32 -11.33
C VAL A 504 -0.59 35.91 -10.85
N GLU A 505 -1.23 35.77 -9.70
CA GLU A 505 -1.57 34.50 -9.08
C GLU A 505 -2.48 33.63 -9.97
N SER A 506 -2.14 32.34 -10.12
CA SER A 506 -2.75 31.50 -11.14
C SER A 506 -2.83 30.01 -10.79
N SER A 507 -3.71 29.29 -11.50
CA SER A 507 -3.78 27.82 -11.37
C SER A 507 -2.57 27.15 -12.02
N VAL A 508 -2.19 27.57 -13.22
CA VAL A 508 -0.94 27.18 -13.89
C VAL A 508 -0.16 28.44 -14.26
N TYR A 509 1.11 28.51 -13.86
CA TYR A 509 2.04 29.54 -14.31
C TYR A 509 3.21 28.89 -15.03
N ALA A 510 3.55 29.39 -16.22
CA ALA A 510 4.80 29.08 -16.91
C ALA A 510 5.53 30.35 -17.34
N TYR A 511 6.85 30.36 -17.15
CA TYR A 511 7.69 31.49 -17.54
C TYR A 511 7.77 31.66 -19.06
N ALA A 512 8.07 30.60 -19.81
CA ALA A 512 8.01 30.56 -21.27
C ALA A 512 7.74 29.12 -21.74
N ILE A 513 7.23 28.94 -22.96
CA ILE A 513 6.87 27.62 -23.53
C ILE A 513 7.38 27.51 -24.97
N ASP A 514 8.12 26.46 -25.29
CA ASP A 514 8.53 26.09 -26.66
C ASP A 514 8.12 24.65 -26.97
N VAL A 515 7.01 24.48 -27.68
CA VAL A 515 6.46 23.16 -28.05
C VAL A 515 6.80 22.85 -29.50
N ARG A 516 7.48 21.73 -29.76
CA ARG A 516 7.93 21.37 -31.11
C ARG A 516 7.95 19.87 -31.40
N ASN A 517 8.12 19.56 -32.68
CA ASN A 517 8.29 18.21 -33.24
C ASN A 517 7.16 17.24 -32.83
N GLY A 518 5.91 17.71 -32.91
CA GLY A 518 4.72 16.96 -32.51
C GLY A 518 4.43 16.90 -31.01
N GLY A 519 5.26 17.56 -30.18
CA GLY A 519 5.02 17.66 -28.74
C GLY A 519 3.77 18.46 -28.39
N TYR A 520 3.32 18.37 -27.13
CA TYR A 520 2.06 19.00 -26.71
C TYR A 520 2.08 19.54 -25.27
N PHE A 521 1.36 20.64 -25.05
CA PHE A 521 1.01 21.18 -23.74
C PHE A 521 -0.51 21.31 -23.67
N ASP A 522 -1.17 20.47 -22.88
CA ASP A 522 -2.62 20.35 -22.82
C ASP A 522 -3.14 20.53 -21.38
N VAL A 523 -4.14 21.39 -21.21
CA VAL A 523 -4.85 21.61 -19.96
C VAL A 523 -6.33 21.34 -20.23
N GLU A 524 -6.83 20.19 -19.77
CA GLU A 524 -8.19 19.74 -20.10
C GLU A 524 -9.03 19.41 -18.85
N ASN A 525 -10.35 19.64 -18.93
CA ASN A 525 -11.33 19.19 -17.92
C ASN A 525 -10.95 19.58 -16.48
N THR A 526 -10.29 20.72 -16.31
CA THR A 526 -9.68 21.15 -15.04
C THR A 526 -10.50 22.27 -14.42
N THR A 527 -10.80 22.15 -13.13
CA THR A 527 -11.47 23.19 -12.34
C THR A 527 -10.42 24.07 -11.67
N MET A 528 -10.51 25.38 -11.91
CA MET A 528 -9.55 26.39 -11.50
C MET A 528 -10.22 27.43 -10.59
N SER A 529 -9.50 27.91 -9.59
CA SER A 529 -9.90 29.08 -8.79
C SER A 529 -8.67 29.87 -8.37
N ALA A 530 -8.47 31.00 -9.04
CA ALA A 530 -7.34 31.92 -8.94
C ALA A 530 -7.69 33.20 -9.74
N VAL A 531 -6.83 34.22 -9.69
CA VAL A 531 -6.95 35.40 -10.58
C VAL A 531 -6.84 35.00 -12.06
N ASN A 532 -5.91 34.09 -12.39
CA ASN A 532 -5.73 33.60 -13.77
C ASN A 532 -5.78 32.06 -13.85
N GLY A 533 -6.30 31.54 -14.96
CA GLY A 533 -6.30 30.09 -15.22
C GLY A 533 -4.90 29.59 -15.56
N VAL A 534 -4.46 29.88 -16.78
CA VAL A 534 -3.13 29.61 -17.32
C VAL A 534 -2.45 30.95 -17.61
N TYR A 535 -1.38 31.24 -16.88
CA TYR A 535 -0.58 32.45 -17.02
C TYR A 535 0.76 32.12 -17.69
N LEU A 536 1.05 32.77 -18.82
CA LEU A 536 2.23 32.57 -19.64
C LEU A 536 3.03 33.87 -19.69
N PHE A 537 4.12 33.97 -18.91
CA PHE A 537 4.79 35.25 -18.64
C PHE A 537 5.73 35.75 -19.77
N GLY A 538 6.11 34.88 -20.70
CA GLY A 538 7.13 35.16 -21.71
C GLY A 538 6.76 34.59 -23.07
N ASP A 539 7.64 34.80 -24.04
CA ASP A 539 7.39 34.41 -25.42
C ASP A 539 7.10 32.90 -25.52
N THR A 540 6.00 32.57 -26.17
CA THR A 540 5.53 31.20 -26.40
C THR A 540 5.69 30.84 -27.87
N THR A 541 6.34 29.72 -28.15
CA THR A 541 6.54 29.20 -29.51
C THR A 541 5.89 27.83 -29.65
N VAL A 542 5.14 27.63 -30.73
CA VAL A 542 4.58 26.32 -31.11
C VAL A 542 4.99 26.04 -32.55
N GLY A 543 5.84 25.04 -32.75
CA GLY A 543 6.46 24.72 -34.05
C GLY A 543 6.26 23.26 -34.47
N SER A 544 6.52 22.95 -35.74
CA SER A 544 6.69 21.58 -36.25
C SER A 544 5.61 20.59 -35.76
N ALA A 545 4.34 20.85 -36.10
CA ALA A 545 3.17 20.09 -35.67
C ALA A 545 2.86 20.02 -34.15
N GLY A 546 3.51 20.85 -33.33
CA GLY A 546 3.24 20.94 -31.90
C GLY A 546 1.84 21.48 -31.54
N LEU A 547 1.36 21.21 -30.33
CA LEU A 547 0.04 21.62 -29.84
C LEU A 547 0.12 22.36 -28.49
N LEU A 548 -0.58 23.49 -28.38
CA LEU A 548 -0.94 24.13 -27.12
C LEU A 548 -2.47 24.11 -26.96
N ARG A 549 -3.02 23.63 -25.83
CA ARG A 549 -4.47 23.48 -25.69
C ARG A 549 -4.96 23.76 -24.28
N VAL A 550 -6.08 24.49 -24.17
CA VAL A 550 -6.84 24.72 -22.94
C VAL A 550 -8.31 24.41 -23.23
N ALA A 551 -8.80 23.28 -22.76
CA ALA A 551 -10.10 22.74 -23.19
C ALA A 551 -10.99 22.29 -22.03
N ASN A 552 -12.30 22.45 -22.16
CA ASN A 552 -13.30 21.92 -21.22
C ASN A 552 -13.05 22.32 -19.74
N CYS A 553 -12.28 23.38 -19.48
CA CYS A 553 -11.91 23.82 -18.14
C CYS A 553 -12.98 24.76 -17.55
N THR A 554 -13.06 24.79 -16.22
CA THR A 554 -13.93 25.73 -15.50
C THR A 554 -13.10 26.67 -14.64
N LEU A 555 -13.21 27.99 -14.84
CA LEU A 555 -12.54 28.99 -13.98
C LEU A 555 -13.58 29.79 -13.19
N VAL A 556 -13.45 29.74 -11.85
CA VAL A 556 -14.27 30.50 -10.90
C VAL A 556 -13.35 31.49 -10.18
N GLU A 557 -13.57 32.79 -10.44
CA GLU A 557 -12.77 33.89 -9.90
C GLU A 557 -12.73 33.91 -8.37
N SER A 558 -11.58 34.32 -7.80
CA SER A 558 -11.38 34.49 -6.36
C SER A 558 -11.68 35.91 -5.84
N THR A 559 -11.39 36.95 -6.63
CA THR A 559 -11.48 38.37 -6.21
C THR A 559 -11.72 39.34 -7.37
N GLU A 560 -12.52 40.38 -7.13
CA GLU A 560 -13.05 41.35 -8.11
C GLU A 560 -12.09 42.50 -8.53
N GLU A 561 -10.78 42.43 -8.25
CA GLU A 561 -9.87 43.62 -8.35
C GLU A 561 -8.85 43.63 -9.51
N PHE A 562 -8.70 42.55 -10.30
CA PHE A 562 -7.62 42.43 -11.31
C PHE A 562 -8.12 42.08 -12.73
N GLU A 563 -7.24 42.23 -13.73
CA GLU A 563 -7.53 41.85 -15.12
C GLU A 563 -7.37 40.34 -15.33
N SER A 564 -8.37 39.59 -14.88
CA SER A 564 -8.41 38.12 -14.88
C SER A 564 -8.68 37.52 -16.26
N ALA A 565 -8.00 36.41 -16.58
CA ALA A 565 -8.29 35.59 -17.76
C ALA A 565 -8.07 34.09 -17.54
N LEU A 566 -8.81 33.27 -18.30
CA LEU A 566 -8.56 31.83 -18.40
C LEU A 566 -7.20 31.54 -19.06
N VAL A 567 -6.86 32.24 -20.13
CA VAL A 567 -5.53 32.21 -20.73
C VAL A 567 -4.99 33.64 -20.79
N TYR A 568 -3.90 33.88 -20.07
CA TYR A 568 -3.24 35.18 -19.98
C TYR A 568 -1.82 35.09 -20.56
N PHE A 569 -1.53 35.88 -21.59
CA PHE A 569 -0.19 36.02 -22.16
C PHE A 569 0.43 37.36 -21.73
N ASP A 570 1.60 37.31 -21.11
CA ASP A 570 2.49 38.46 -20.86
C ASP A 570 3.72 38.43 -21.79
N GLY A 571 3.56 37.80 -22.96
CA GLY A 571 4.58 37.65 -24.00
C GLY A 571 3.95 37.39 -25.38
N SER A 572 4.77 37.29 -26.42
CA SER A 572 4.29 37.05 -27.80
C SER A 572 4.10 35.57 -28.08
N LEU A 573 3.12 35.22 -28.92
CA LEU A 573 2.82 33.84 -29.33
C LEU A 573 3.16 33.63 -30.81
N SER A 574 4.11 32.73 -31.11
CA SER A 574 4.54 32.40 -32.47
C SER A 574 4.18 30.96 -32.84
N LEU A 575 3.34 30.77 -33.87
CA LEU A 575 2.94 29.47 -34.39
C LEU A 575 3.51 29.23 -35.79
N GLY A 576 4.05 28.03 -36.03
CA GLY A 576 4.67 27.68 -37.30
C GLY A 576 4.67 26.20 -37.65
N GLY A 577 4.72 25.88 -38.94
CA GLY A 577 5.02 24.53 -39.43
C GLY A 577 3.99 23.47 -39.04
N GLY A 578 2.69 23.76 -39.12
CA GLY A 578 1.61 22.83 -38.80
C GLY A 578 1.19 22.83 -37.32
N ALA A 579 1.72 23.76 -36.53
CA ALA A 579 1.39 23.93 -35.13
C ALA A 579 -0.08 24.29 -34.87
N GLN A 580 -0.61 23.91 -33.71
CA GLN A 580 -1.96 24.30 -33.31
C GLN A 580 -2.01 24.94 -31.92
N TRP A 581 -2.92 25.89 -31.76
CA TRP A 581 -3.35 26.39 -30.46
C TRP A 581 -4.88 26.40 -30.36
N ARG A 582 -5.42 25.77 -29.30
CA ARG A 582 -6.86 25.56 -29.13
C ARG A 582 -7.32 26.04 -27.75
N VAL A 583 -8.35 26.88 -27.71
CA VAL A 583 -9.05 27.29 -26.48
C VAL A 583 -10.53 27.00 -26.69
N GLU A 584 -11.01 25.87 -26.15
CA GLU A 584 -12.29 25.28 -26.58
C GLU A 584 -13.14 24.68 -25.46
N GLY A 585 -14.47 24.86 -25.51
CA GLY A 585 -15.39 24.21 -24.56
C GLY A 585 -15.31 24.69 -23.10
N ASN A 586 -14.55 25.76 -22.81
CA ASN A 586 -14.32 26.21 -21.43
C ASN A 586 -15.52 27.00 -20.87
N ASN A 587 -15.72 26.96 -19.56
CA ASN A 587 -16.78 27.69 -18.86
C ASN A 587 -16.17 28.62 -17.81
N VAL A 588 -16.43 29.92 -17.88
CA VAL A 588 -15.80 30.90 -16.99
C VAL A 588 -16.82 31.88 -16.42
N SER A 589 -16.54 32.43 -15.25
CA SER A 589 -17.42 33.40 -14.58
C SER A 589 -16.61 34.61 -14.16
N ALA A 590 -17.06 35.81 -14.55
CA ALA A 590 -16.46 37.12 -14.24
C ALA A 590 -15.01 37.33 -14.72
N VAL A 591 -14.49 36.47 -15.60
CA VAL A 591 -13.12 36.56 -16.16
C VAL A 591 -13.15 36.52 -17.68
N SER A 592 -12.10 37.06 -18.32
CA SER A 592 -11.94 36.99 -19.78
C SER A 592 -11.57 35.57 -20.23
N ILE A 593 -11.94 35.14 -21.44
CA ILE A 593 -11.43 33.87 -21.99
C ILE A 593 -9.95 33.99 -22.38
N LEU A 594 -9.58 35.13 -22.98
CA LEU A 594 -8.23 35.39 -23.47
C LEU A 594 -7.80 36.83 -23.18
N SER A 595 -6.63 37.00 -22.57
CA SER A 595 -5.98 38.29 -22.41
C SER A 595 -4.54 38.24 -22.93
N ILE A 596 -4.09 39.33 -23.55
CA ILE A 596 -2.70 39.57 -23.91
C ILE A 596 -2.31 40.91 -23.29
N ALA A 597 -1.38 40.89 -22.35
CA ALA A 597 -0.81 42.10 -21.78
C ALA A 597 -0.01 42.86 -22.84
N HIS A 598 -0.04 44.19 -22.73
CA HIS A 598 0.80 45.13 -23.49
C HIS A 598 0.61 45.15 -25.02
N ASP A 599 0.44 46.37 -25.56
CA ASP A 599 0.23 46.65 -26.99
C ASP A 599 1.36 46.16 -27.94
N GLN A 600 2.52 45.78 -27.40
CA GLN A 600 3.67 45.29 -28.17
C GLN A 600 3.65 43.78 -28.42
N HIS A 601 2.94 43.00 -27.60
CA HIS A 601 2.85 41.55 -27.75
C HIS A 601 1.91 41.18 -28.90
N ASN A 602 2.25 40.11 -29.62
CA ASN A 602 1.55 39.72 -30.84
C ASN A 602 1.36 38.20 -30.95
N ILE A 603 0.36 37.81 -31.75
CA ILE A 603 0.12 36.43 -32.17
C ILE A 603 0.47 36.31 -33.65
N GLN A 604 1.48 35.52 -34.00
CA GLN A 604 1.92 35.30 -35.38
C GLN A 604 1.63 33.86 -35.82
N LEU A 605 0.91 33.69 -36.93
CA LEU A 605 0.57 32.38 -37.49
C LEU A 605 1.22 32.21 -38.87
N SER A 606 2.15 31.25 -38.97
CA SER A 606 2.98 31.02 -40.15
C SER A 606 2.89 29.58 -40.70
N GLY A 607 3.05 29.43 -42.02
CA GLY A 607 3.12 28.11 -42.67
C GLY A 607 1.77 27.43 -42.91
N SER A 608 1.79 26.31 -43.63
CA SER A 608 0.60 25.54 -44.02
C SER A 608 0.19 24.53 -42.95
N GLY A 609 -1.11 24.46 -42.66
CA GLY A 609 -1.67 23.55 -41.65
C GLY A 609 -1.54 24.04 -40.21
N THR A 610 -1.03 25.26 -40.02
CA THR A 610 -0.99 25.95 -38.72
C THR A 610 -2.37 26.52 -38.41
N THR A 611 -2.96 26.14 -37.27
CA THR A 611 -4.37 26.47 -36.94
C THR A 611 -4.53 26.96 -35.49
N VAL A 612 -5.19 28.10 -35.32
CA VAL A 612 -5.70 28.57 -34.02
C VAL A 612 -7.22 28.42 -33.99
N ALA A 613 -7.78 27.86 -32.92
CA ALA A 613 -9.23 27.73 -32.72
C ALA A 613 -9.66 28.27 -31.34
N LEU A 614 -10.65 29.15 -31.34
CA LEU A 614 -11.29 29.72 -30.14
C LEU A 614 -12.81 29.53 -30.23
N ALA A 615 -13.32 28.42 -29.70
CA ALA A 615 -14.69 27.98 -29.99
C ALA A 615 -15.41 27.26 -28.83
N HIS A 616 -16.74 27.32 -28.79
CA HIS A 616 -17.55 26.63 -27.78
C HIS A 616 -17.29 27.04 -26.32
N ASN A 617 -16.65 28.19 -26.10
CA ASN A 617 -16.43 28.72 -24.75
C ASN A 617 -17.67 29.47 -24.26
N HIS A 618 -17.95 29.40 -22.97
CA HIS A 618 -19.06 30.04 -22.28
C HIS A 618 -18.53 30.97 -21.19
N GLN A 619 -18.96 32.23 -21.21
CA GLN A 619 -18.63 33.25 -20.22
C GLN A 619 -19.89 33.73 -19.53
N VAL A 620 -19.90 33.70 -18.20
CA VAL A 620 -20.92 34.31 -17.35
C VAL A 620 -20.40 35.67 -16.87
N ASP A 621 -21.31 36.65 -16.83
CA ASP A 621 -21.10 38.08 -16.59
C ASP A 621 -20.65 38.87 -17.84
N SER A 622 -21.63 39.50 -18.49
CA SER A 622 -21.46 40.41 -19.63
C SER A 622 -20.76 41.74 -19.32
N THR A 623 -20.43 42.05 -18.06
CA THR A 623 -19.63 43.26 -17.75
C THR A 623 -18.15 43.11 -18.13
N VAL A 624 -17.66 41.87 -18.26
CA VAL A 624 -16.27 41.57 -18.60
C VAL A 624 -16.12 41.24 -20.09
N SER A 625 -15.05 41.73 -20.73
CA SER A 625 -14.82 41.50 -22.15
C SER A 625 -14.40 40.05 -22.44
N PHE A 626 -14.99 39.42 -23.47
CA PHE A 626 -14.66 38.06 -23.88
C PHE A 626 -13.17 37.86 -24.19
N ALA A 627 -12.56 38.84 -24.86
CA ALA A 627 -11.16 38.84 -25.22
C ALA A 627 -10.55 40.24 -25.06
N ARG A 628 -9.30 40.30 -24.60
CA ARG A 628 -8.58 41.55 -24.26
C ARG A 628 -7.22 41.60 -24.95
N PHE A 629 -7.14 42.23 -26.12
CA PHE A 629 -5.91 42.49 -26.86
C PHE A 629 -6.15 43.54 -27.97
N LEU A 630 -5.09 44.04 -28.61
CA LEU A 630 -5.22 44.85 -29.82
C LEU A 630 -5.41 43.95 -31.06
N PRO A 631 -6.44 44.17 -31.91
CA PRO A 631 -6.63 43.39 -33.14
C PRO A 631 -5.44 43.48 -34.12
N SER A 632 -4.69 44.59 -34.09
CA SER A 632 -3.44 44.77 -34.86
C SER A 632 -2.27 43.92 -34.38
N GLY A 633 -2.38 43.29 -33.20
CA GLY A 633 -1.41 42.32 -32.68
C GLY A 633 -1.55 40.92 -33.28
N ILE A 634 -2.60 40.64 -34.07
CA ILE A 634 -2.79 39.34 -34.72
C ILE A 634 -2.30 39.40 -36.17
N VAL A 635 -1.37 38.51 -36.53
CA VAL A 635 -0.80 38.40 -37.88
C VAL A 635 -1.00 36.99 -38.42
N VAL A 636 -1.94 36.82 -39.35
CA VAL A 636 -2.21 35.53 -40.02
C VAL A 636 -1.59 35.55 -41.42
N THR A 637 -0.64 34.65 -41.70
CA THR A 637 -0.14 34.49 -43.08
C THR A 637 -1.09 33.65 -43.93
N SER A 638 -1.06 33.83 -45.26
CA SER A 638 -2.06 33.31 -46.23
C SER A 638 -2.18 31.79 -46.37
N SER A 639 -1.55 31.00 -45.50
CA SER A 639 -1.62 29.53 -45.43
C SER A 639 -2.00 28.98 -44.05
N ALA A 640 -2.05 29.84 -43.03
CA ALA A 640 -2.48 29.50 -41.69
C ALA A 640 -3.97 29.82 -41.51
N ARG A 641 -4.58 29.29 -40.43
CA ARG A 641 -5.98 29.54 -40.07
C ARG A 641 -6.09 30.06 -38.64
N PHE A 642 -6.87 31.11 -38.44
CA PHE A 642 -7.40 31.48 -37.13
C PHE A 642 -8.92 31.39 -37.27
N VAL A 643 -9.56 30.54 -36.45
CA VAL A 643 -11.00 30.31 -36.46
C VAL A 643 -11.59 30.64 -35.10
N VAL A 644 -12.69 31.39 -35.09
CA VAL A 644 -13.43 31.79 -33.89
C VAL A 644 -14.92 31.53 -34.11
N GLY A 645 -15.62 30.93 -33.16
CA GLY A 645 -17.07 30.75 -33.33
C GLY A 645 -17.77 29.89 -32.29
N CYS A 646 -19.09 30.06 -32.25
CA CYS A 646 -19.96 29.45 -31.23
C CYS A 646 -19.46 29.66 -29.78
N ASN A 647 -18.95 30.84 -29.45
CA ASN A 647 -18.73 31.22 -28.05
C ASN A 647 -19.97 31.98 -27.54
N LEU A 648 -20.27 31.80 -26.25
CA LEU A 648 -21.44 32.33 -25.57
C LEU A 648 -21.04 33.27 -24.43
N GLN A 649 -21.80 34.35 -24.25
CA GLN A 649 -21.68 35.29 -23.14
C GLN A 649 -23.08 35.57 -22.59
N ASP A 650 -23.32 35.27 -21.30
CA ASP A 650 -24.65 35.27 -20.67
C ASP A 650 -25.73 34.53 -21.52
N ASP A 651 -25.43 33.30 -21.95
CA ASP A 651 -26.23 32.45 -22.85
C ASP A 651 -26.48 32.99 -24.29
N GLU A 652 -25.97 34.18 -24.67
CA GLU A 652 -26.08 34.74 -26.04
C GLU A 652 -24.79 34.56 -26.87
N GLU A 653 -24.88 34.44 -28.20
CA GLU A 653 -23.68 34.36 -29.08
C GLU A 653 -22.83 35.63 -28.99
N VAL A 654 -21.54 35.50 -28.71
CA VAL A 654 -20.58 36.62 -28.64
C VAL A 654 -20.50 37.36 -29.98
N SER A 655 -20.63 38.69 -29.94
CA SER A 655 -20.31 39.55 -31.09
C SER A 655 -18.81 39.77 -31.20
N TYR A 656 -18.25 39.52 -32.38
CA TYR A 656 -16.82 39.69 -32.68
C TYR A 656 -16.50 40.99 -33.43
N ASP A 657 -17.49 41.88 -33.59
CA ASP A 657 -17.36 43.12 -34.37
C ASP A 657 -16.23 44.01 -33.81
N GLY A 658 -15.13 44.12 -34.56
CA GLY A 658 -13.94 44.89 -34.16
C GLY A 658 -13.00 44.21 -33.17
N VAL A 659 -13.29 42.96 -32.76
CA VAL A 659 -12.45 42.18 -31.83
C VAL A 659 -11.31 41.45 -32.56
N PHE A 660 -11.56 40.96 -33.77
CA PHE A 660 -10.59 40.21 -34.59
C PHE A 660 -10.36 40.89 -35.96
N PRO A 661 -9.18 40.75 -36.59
CA PRO A 661 -8.93 41.27 -37.94
C PRO A 661 -9.63 40.44 -39.03
N GLU A 662 -9.75 41.00 -40.24
CA GLU A 662 -10.51 40.40 -41.38
C GLU A 662 -10.02 39.01 -41.81
N ASP A 663 -8.75 38.65 -41.55
CA ASP A 663 -8.18 37.34 -41.88
C ASP A 663 -8.64 36.20 -40.96
N VAL A 664 -9.39 36.50 -39.87
CA VAL A 664 -9.94 35.52 -38.93
C VAL A 664 -11.28 34.98 -39.44
N VAL A 665 -11.42 33.65 -39.45
CA VAL A 665 -12.62 32.95 -39.93
C VAL A 665 -13.64 32.85 -38.80
N ILE A 666 -14.80 33.50 -38.96
CA ILE A 666 -15.88 33.51 -37.96
C ILE A 666 -16.99 32.52 -38.36
N PHE A 667 -17.50 31.75 -37.39
CA PHE A 667 -18.67 30.86 -37.57
C PHE A 667 -19.67 30.93 -36.39
N ARG A 668 -20.92 30.48 -36.62
CA ARG A 668 -22.02 30.53 -35.64
C ARG A 668 -22.30 29.17 -35.00
N CYS A 669 -22.97 29.15 -33.85
CA CYS A 669 -23.48 27.90 -33.28
C CYS A 669 -24.43 27.19 -34.24
N GLY A 670 -24.43 25.86 -34.17
CA GLY A 670 -25.16 25.00 -35.10
C GLY A 670 -24.55 24.93 -36.52
N THR A 671 -23.43 25.60 -36.79
CA THR A 671 -22.63 25.38 -38.01
C THR A 671 -21.35 24.63 -37.67
N CYS A 672 -21.04 23.57 -38.42
CA CYS A 672 -19.80 22.84 -38.25
C CYS A 672 -18.66 23.51 -39.04
N ASN A 673 -17.56 23.82 -38.36
CA ASN A 673 -16.33 24.27 -38.99
C ASN A 673 -15.26 23.18 -38.80
N ASP A 674 -14.75 22.66 -39.93
CA ASP A 674 -13.81 21.53 -39.94
C ASP A 674 -12.52 21.80 -39.12
N ASP A 675 -11.93 22.99 -39.25
CA ASP A 675 -10.68 23.40 -38.57
C ASP A 675 -10.88 23.59 -37.05
N ALA A 676 -12.06 24.03 -36.61
CA ALA A 676 -12.42 24.14 -35.19
C ALA A 676 -12.77 22.78 -34.57
N ALA A 677 -13.52 21.94 -35.28
CA ALA A 677 -13.93 20.62 -34.78
C ALA A 677 -12.75 19.64 -34.70
N CYS A 678 -11.88 19.63 -35.71
CA CYS A 678 -10.94 18.54 -35.95
C CYS A 678 -9.48 19.01 -36.06
N TYR A 679 -8.55 18.21 -35.52
CA TYR A 679 -7.12 18.38 -35.75
C TYR A 679 -6.79 17.89 -37.18
N MET A 680 -6.91 18.79 -38.15
CA MET A 680 -6.89 18.49 -39.58
C MET A 680 -5.70 17.65 -40.10
N PRO A 681 -4.45 17.79 -39.60
CA PRO A 681 -3.36 16.90 -40.04
C PRO A 681 -3.61 15.43 -39.70
N GLY A 682 -4.31 15.14 -38.59
CA GLY A 682 -4.71 13.80 -38.14
C GLY A 682 -6.06 13.31 -38.67
N THR A 683 -6.89 14.19 -39.23
CA THR A 683 -8.24 13.85 -39.71
C THR A 683 -8.23 13.21 -41.09
N GLU A 684 -8.98 12.12 -41.27
CA GLU A 684 -9.25 11.49 -42.57
C GLU A 684 -10.50 12.10 -43.23
N SER A 685 -11.59 12.26 -42.48
CA SER A 685 -12.82 12.90 -42.95
C SER A 685 -13.62 13.56 -41.82
N VAL A 686 -14.48 14.52 -42.17
CA VAL A 686 -15.37 15.25 -41.23
C VAL A 686 -16.82 15.05 -41.65
N ASP A 687 -17.66 14.52 -40.76
CA ASP A 687 -19.10 14.53 -40.96
C ASP A 687 -19.67 15.87 -40.48
N ARG A 688 -19.90 16.78 -41.44
CA ARG A 688 -20.45 18.12 -41.19
C ARG A 688 -21.91 18.13 -40.68
N SER A 689 -22.60 16.99 -40.64
CA SER A 689 -23.96 16.90 -40.09
C SER A 689 -23.99 16.63 -38.58
N SER A 690 -23.03 15.85 -38.07
CA SER A 690 -22.82 15.59 -36.64
C SER A 690 -21.67 16.42 -36.04
N CYS A 691 -20.88 17.08 -36.89
CA CYS A 691 -19.61 17.71 -36.57
C CYS A 691 -18.59 16.77 -35.91
N SER A 692 -18.53 15.52 -36.40
CA SER A 692 -17.60 14.50 -35.91
C SER A 692 -16.42 14.27 -36.86
N CYS A 693 -15.27 13.94 -36.28
CA CYS A 693 -14.02 13.70 -36.99
C CYS A 693 -13.75 12.18 -37.09
N SER A 694 -13.36 11.70 -38.27
CA SER A 694 -12.78 10.37 -38.46
C SER A 694 -11.26 10.51 -38.59
N CYS A 695 -10.51 9.70 -37.85
CA CYS A 695 -9.07 9.88 -37.67
C CYS A 695 -8.24 8.92 -38.53
N LYS A 696 -7.08 9.39 -39.00
CA LYS A 696 -6.09 8.55 -39.68
C LYS A 696 -5.46 7.55 -38.69
N ASP A 697 -4.89 6.46 -39.21
CA ASP A 697 -4.10 5.51 -38.40
C ASP A 697 -3.03 6.24 -37.55
N GLY A 698 -3.05 6.00 -36.24
CA GLY A 698 -2.15 6.64 -35.27
C GLY A 698 -2.62 7.98 -34.69
N TRP A 699 -3.88 8.38 -34.91
CA TRP A 699 -4.49 9.60 -34.36
C TRP A 699 -5.73 9.26 -33.53
N HIS A 700 -5.94 9.97 -32.41
CA HIS A 700 -6.82 9.51 -31.33
C HIS A 700 -7.88 10.53 -30.91
N GLY A 701 -8.98 10.05 -30.30
CA GLY A 701 -10.04 10.87 -29.71
C GLY A 701 -10.97 11.56 -30.72
N ALA A 702 -12.01 12.22 -30.21
CA ALA A 702 -13.05 12.85 -31.03
C ALA A 702 -12.55 13.98 -31.94
N SER A 703 -11.41 14.59 -31.59
CA SER A 703 -10.75 15.65 -32.37
C SER A 703 -9.56 15.16 -33.20
N CYS A 704 -9.22 13.86 -33.20
CA CYS A 704 -8.09 13.28 -33.93
C CYS A 704 -6.70 13.87 -33.58
N LEU A 705 -6.35 13.89 -32.30
CA LEU A 705 -5.10 14.43 -31.77
C LEU A 705 -3.90 13.48 -31.97
N SER A 706 -2.68 14.05 -31.95
CA SER A 706 -1.40 13.35 -32.19
C SER A 706 -0.97 12.41 -31.06
N PHE A 707 -1.64 12.51 -29.93
CA PHE A 707 -1.42 11.70 -28.75
C PHE A 707 -2.72 11.01 -28.40
N GLU A 708 -2.59 9.80 -27.86
CA GLU A 708 -3.68 9.18 -27.12
C GLU A 708 -3.91 10.05 -25.89
N VAL A 709 -4.96 10.89 -25.91
CA VAL A 709 -5.53 11.46 -24.69
C VAL A 709 -5.74 10.27 -23.77
N PRO A 710 -5.14 10.23 -22.58
CA PRO A 710 -5.44 9.17 -21.65
C PRO A 710 -6.95 9.21 -21.43
N ASP A 711 -7.65 8.15 -21.86
CA ASP A 711 -9.01 7.93 -21.38
C ASP A 711 -8.97 8.07 -19.87
N THR A 712 -10.04 8.57 -19.25
CA THR A 712 -10.23 8.47 -17.80
C THR A 712 -10.54 7.03 -17.38
N VAL A 713 -9.76 6.08 -17.90
CA VAL A 713 -8.92 5.24 -17.05
C VAL A 713 -8.12 6.13 -16.09
N VAL A 714 -8.85 6.65 -15.11
CA VAL A 714 -8.32 6.68 -13.74
C VAL A 714 -7.73 5.27 -13.55
N PRO A 715 -6.41 5.11 -13.37
CA PRO A 715 -5.84 3.79 -13.08
C PRO A 715 -6.59 3.30 -11.84
N PRO A 716 -7.41 2.23 -11.96
CA PRO A 716 -8.73 2.12 -11.34
C PRO A 716 -8.68 2.60 -9.90
N LEU A 717 -9.16 3.84 -9.68
CA LEU A 717 -8.84 4.75 -8.56
C LEU A 717 -8.35 3.93 -7.37
N PRO A 718 -7.01 3.77 -7.16
CA PRO A 718 -6.45 2.57 -6.56
C PRO A 718 -7.18 2.28 -5.27
N GLU A 719 -8.05 1.26 -5.31
CA GLU A 719 -9.04 0.99 -4.27
C GLU A 719 -8.28 0.95 -2.95
N ARG A 720 -8.47 1.99 -2.10
CA ARG A 720 -7.46 2.43 -1.12
C ARG A 720 -6.69 1.22 -0.59
N ALA A 721 -5.38 1.12 -0.83
CA ALA A 721 -4.65 -0.04 -0.32
C ALA A 721 -4.72 -0.02 1.23
N VAL A 722 -5.41 -1.03 1.79
CA VAL A 722 -5.83 -1.19 3.19
C VAL A 722 -6.02 -2.69 3.59
N ASP A 723 -6.40 -3.63 2.70
CA ASP A 723 -5.54 -4.73 2.27
C ASP A 723 -4.58 -4.09 1.25
N GLY A 724 -5.05 -3.44 0.16
CA GLY A 724 -6.28 -3.60 -0.67
C GLY A 724 -7.75 -3.30 -0.21
N ASP A 725 -8.08 -2.37 0.70
CA ASP A 725 -9.45 -2.24 1.28
C ASP A 725 -9.95 -0.81 1.47
N THR A 726 -10.34 -0.22 0.36
CA THR A 726 -11.77 0.03 0.24
C THR A 726 -12.27 -0.55 -1.07
N SER A 727 -11.87 -1.78 -1.39
CA SER A 727 -12.34 -2.47 -2.58
C SER A 727 -13.76 -3.00 -2.34
N CYS A 728 -14.66 -2.64 -3.26
CA CYS A 728 -16.03 -3.15 -3.22
C CYS A 728 -16.09 -4.43 -4.05
N VAL A 729 -16.67 -5.50 -3.53
CA VAL A 729 -17.05 -6.63 -4.38
C VAL A 729 -18.21 -6.15 -5.25
N VAL A 730 -18.02 -6.00 -6.56
CA VAL A 730 -19.03 -5.44 -7.48
C VAL A 730 -19.53 -6.48 -8.49
N ASN A 731 -20.85 -6.62 -8.61
CA ASN A 731 -21.57 -7.40 -9.64
C ASN A 731 -21.17 -8.88 -9.81
N GLN A 732 -20.44 -9.46 -8.85
CA GLN A 732 -20.04 -10.88 -8.90
C GLN A 732 -21.18 -11.81 -8.50
N THR A 733 -21.11 -13.09 -8.90
CA THR A 733 -21.95 -14.15 -8.32
C THR A 733 -21.11 -15.03 -7.41
N LEU A 734 -21.44 -15.08 -6.12
CA LEU A 734 -20.69 -15.81 -5.10
C LEU A 734 -21.50 -16.99 -4.55
N THR A 735 -20.89 -18.17 -4.53
CA THR A 735 -21.47 -19.42 -3.98
C THR A 735 -20.89 -19.81 -2.62
N SER A 736 -19.75 -19.22 -2.25
CA SER A 736 -19.17 -19.20 -0.90
C SER A 736 -18.20 -18.02 -0.80
N LEU A 737 -17.92 -17.54 0.42
CA LEU A 737 -16.93 -16.49 0.64
C LEU A 737 -16.26 -16.68 2.02
N THR A 738 -14.94 -16.50 2.07
CA THR A 738 -14.19 -16.42 3.33
C THR A 738 -13.83 -14.95 3.56
N LEU A 739 -14.26 -14.39 4.70
CA LEU A 739 -14.03 -13.00 5.04
C LEU A 739 -12.75 -12.83 5.87
N ASN A 740 -11.92 -11.85 5.51
CA ASN A 740 -10.86 -11.36 6.38
C ASN A 740 -11.47 -10.43 7.45
N MET A 741 -11.53 -10.88 8.71
CA MET A 741 -12.08 -10.09 9.82
C MET A 741 -11.18 -8.92 10.26
N TRP A 742 -9.93 -8.86 9.81
CA TRP A 742 -9.02 -7.74 10.13
C TRP A 742 -9.25 -6.50 9.25
N LYS A 743 -10.14 -6.58 8.26
CA LYS A 743 -10.52 -5.44 7.42
C LYS A 743 -11.41 -4.47 8.21
N THR A 744 -11.16 -3.18 8.08
CA THR A 744 -12.03 -2.14 8.67
C THR A 744 -13.17 -1.74 7.73
N HIS A 745 -13.03 -2.00 6.43
CA HIS A 745 -14.03 -1.65 5.42
C HIS A 745 -14.43 -2.89 4.62
N HIS A 746 -15.73 -3.14 4.56
CA HIS A 746 -16.35 -4.21 3.79
C HIS A 746 -17.42 -3.60 2.88
N CYS A 747 -17.35 -3.85 1.58
CA CYS A 747 -18.28 -3.26 0.61
C CYS A 747 -18.73 -4.28 -0.44
N TYR A 748 -20.03 -4.31 -0.72
CA TYR A 748 -20.65 -5.17 -1.72
C TYR A 748 -21.65 -4.35 -2.55
N VAL A 749 -21.50 -4.33 -3.87
CA VAL A 749 -22.37 -3.56 -4.77
C VAL A 749 -22.90 -4.47 -5.88
N GLY A 750 -24.22 -4.68 -5.98
CA GLY A 750 -24.81 -5.52 -7.04
C GLY A 750 -24.48 -7.03 -7.00
N VAL A 751 -23.80 -7.50 -5.94
CA VAL A 751 -23.34 -8.89 -5.80
C VAL A 751 -24.51 -9.86 -5.65
N THR A 752 -24.46 -10.98 -6.35
CA THR A 752 -25.44 -12.09 -6.26
C THR A 752 -24.89 -13.24 -5.42
N PHE A 753 -25.37 -13.42 -4.21
CA PHE A 753 -25.08 -14.58 -3.36
C PHE A 753 -26.06 -15.72 -3.70
N SER A 754 -25.53 -16.88 -4.10
CA SER A 754 -26.34 -18.00 -4.63
C SER A 754 -26.03 -19.30 -3.90
N GLY A 755 -27.04 -19.90 -3.28
CA GLY A 755 -26.97 -21.22 -2.66
C GLY A 755 -26.69 -21.21 -1.16
N VAL A 756 -26.99 -22.32 -0.50
CA VAL A 756 -26.88 -22.50 0.97
C VAL A 756 -25.46 -22.37 1.54
N SER A 757 -24.43 -22.43 0.69
CA SER A 757 -23.02 -22.19 1.07
C SER A 757 -22.61 -20.71 0.98
N ALA A 758 -23.46 -19.83 0.42
CA ALA A 758 -23.23 -18.40 0.32
C ALA A 758 -23.73 -17.69 1.59
N VAL A 759 -23.09 -18.00 2.72
CA VAL A 759 -23.36 -17.39 4.03
C VAL A 759 -22.29 -16.34 4.33
N LEU A 760 -22.69 -15.07 4.44
CA LEU A 760 -21.83 -13.93 4.66
C LEU A 760 -21.87 -13.51 6.13
N THR A 761 -20.92 -13.98 6.94
CA THR A 761 -20.94 -13.79 8.41
C THR A 761 -19.80 -12.89 8.92
N PHE A 762 -20.16 -11.74 9.51
CA PHE A 762 -19.24 -10.83 10.17
C PHE A 762 -19.22 -11.10 11.69
N PHE A 763 -18.08 -11.58 12.21
CA PHE A 763 -17.84 -11.79 13.64
C PHE A 763 -17.18 -10.54 14.25
N LEU A 764 -17.98 -9.68 14.89
CA LEU A 764 -17.52 -8.39 15.40
C LEU A 764 -16.46 -8.55 16.51
N ASP A 765 -16.58 -9.59 17.35
CA ASP A 765 -15.57 -10.00 18.36
C ASP A 765 -14.17 -10.26 17.74
N SER A 766 -14.10 -10.54 16.43
CA SER A 766 -12.86 -10.83 15.70
C SER A 766 -12.37 -9.67 14.82
N MET A 767 -13.03 -8.51 14.89
CA MET A 767 -12.69 -7.30 14.14
C MET A 767 -11.82 -6.34 14.98
N PRO A 768 -11.02 -5.46 14.34
CA PRO A 768 -10.22 -4.46 15.05
C PRO A 768 -11.10 -3.28 15.51
N LEU A 769 -11.99 -3.51 16.49
CA LEU A 769 -12.98 -2.54 17.00
C LEU A 769 -12.40 -1.28 17.69
N HIS A 770 -11.08 -1.10 17.66
CA HIS A 770 -10.38 0.14 18.00
C HIS A 770 -10.19 1.07 16.79
N LEU A 771 -10.59 0.62 15.59
CA LEU A 771 -10.64 1.35 14.34
C LEU A 771 -12.09 1.44 13.85
N PRO A 772 -12.49 2.49 13.10
CA PRO A 772 -13.86 2.60 12.59
C PRO A 772 -14.19 1.47 11.60
N ILE A 773 -15.12 0.59 11.96
CA ILE A 773 -15.57 -0.50 11.09
C ILE A 773 -16.77 -0.04 10.25
N ASN A 774 -16.73 -0.29 8.94
CA ASN A 774 -17.75 0.13 7.97
C ASN A 774 -18.14 -1.03 7.05
N ILE A 775 -19.39 -1.47 7.11
CA ILE A 775 -19.92 -2.60 6.33
C ILE A 775 -21.09 -2.12 5.46
N THR A 776 -20.92 -2.17 4.15
CA THR A 776 -21.89 -1.69 3.17
C THR A 776 -22.29 -2.77 2.17
N LEU A 777 -23.60 -2.92 1.94
CA LEU A 777 -24.19 -3.79 0.94
C LEU A 777 -25.26 -2.99 0.18
N THR A 778 -25.09 -2.85 -1.14
CA THR A 778 -25.92 -1.94 -1.96
C THR A 778 -26.31 -2.61 -3.28
N GLY A 779 -27.60 -2.84 -3.54
CA GLY A 779 -28.02 -3.51 -4.79
C GLY A 779 -27.81 -5.03 -4.81
N CYS A 780 -27.35 -5.63 -3.71
CA CYS A 780 -27.01 -7.06 -3.66
C CYS A 780 -28.25 -7.96 -3.74
N THR A 781 -28.12 -9.07 -4.46
CA THR A 781 -29.13 -10.13 -4.54
C THR A 781 -28.69 -11.32 -3.68
N PHE A 782 -29.57 -11.86 -2.85
CA PHE A 782 -29.36 -13.13 -2.14
C PHE A 782 -30.42 -14.11 -2.63
N ARG A 783 -30.03 -15.32 -3.05
CA ARG A 783 -30.95 -16.34 -3.55
C ARG A 783 -30.56 -17.76 -3.17
N GLU A 784 -31.51 -18.68 -3.31
CA GLU A 784 -31.30 -20.14 -3.17
C GLU A 784 -30.79 -20.56 -1.78
N GLY A 785 -31.18 -19.85 -0.72
CA GLY A 785 -30.78 -20.15 0.66
C GLY A 785 -29.54 -19.41 1.17
N ALA A 786 -29.02 -18.44 0.41
CA ALA A 786 -27.96 -17.54 0.88
C ALA A 786 -28.40 -16.71 2.11
N ALA A 787 -27.44 -16.27 2.94
CA ALA A 787 -27.74 -15.53 4.17
C ALA A 787 -26.68 -14.46 4.49
N LEU A 788 -27.09 -13.39 5.16
CA LEU A 788 -26.23 -12.31 5.69
C LEU A 788 -26.31 -12.32 7.23
N GLN A 789 -25.18 -12.32 7.92
CA GLN A 789 -25.12 -12.45 9.38
C GLN A 789 -24.13 -11.46 10.02
N PHE A 790 -24.53 -10.86 11.13
CA PHE A 790 -23.70 -10.02 11.99
C PHE A 790 -23.74 -10.57 13.41
N VAL A 791 -22.59 -10.98 13.94
CA VAL A 791 -22.47 -11.70 15.21
C VAL A 791 -21.56 -10.90 16.15
N GLY A 792 -22.17 -10.33 17.20
CA GLY A 792 -21.47 -9.69 18.30
C GLY A 792 -21.02 -10.69 19.37
N GLY A 793 -20.68 -10.18 20.56
CA GLY A 793 -20.18 -10.98 21.67
C GLY A 793 -19.80 -10.15 22.88
N VAL A 794 -19.30 -10.82 23.92
CA VAL A 794 -19.02 -10.18 25.22
C VAL A 794 -17.79 -9.28 25.16
N GLY A 795 -16.82 -9.57 24.30
CA GLY A 795 -15.66 -8.70 24.08
C GLY A 795 -15.99 -7.46 23.25
N ALA A 796 -16.83 -7.62 22.22
CA ALA A 796 -17.31 -6.54 21.38
C ALA A 796 -18.13 -5.49 22.17
N ALA A 797 -18.92 -5.92 23.16
CA ALA A 797 -19.81 -5.05 23.94
C ALA A 797 -19.10 -3.95 24.78
N GLU A 798 -17.79 -4.08 25.03
CA GLU A 798 -16.97 -3.05 25.70
C GLU A 798 -16.24 -2.13 24.69
N SER A 799 -16.40 -2.36 23.38
CA SER A 799 -15.74 -1.62 22.30
C SER A 799 -16.69 -0.60 21.62
N SER A 800 -16.15 0.30 20.78
CA SER A 800 -16.90 1.42 20.20
C SER A 800 -16.96 1.42 18.66
N GLY A 801 -18.18 1.33 18.11
CA GLY A 801 -18.56 1.91 16.81
C GLY A 801 -18.40 1.02 15.58
N VAL A 802 -19.50 0.41 15.13
CA VAL A 802 -19.61 -0.25 13.81
C VAL A 802 -20.73 0.38 12.99
N LEU A 803 -20.41 0.82 11.77
CA LEU A 803 -21.38 1.32 10.79
C LEU A 803 -21.81 0.17 9.87
N ILE A 804 -23.12 -0.11 9.81
CA ILE A 804 -23.68 -1.15 8.92
C ILE A 804 -24.78 -0.54 8.05
N ARG A 805 -24.68 -0.74 6.74
CA ARG A 805 -25.65 -0.28 5.74
C ARG A 805 -25.99 -1.40 4.76
N VAL A 806 -27.24 -1.84 4.74
CA VAL A 806 -27.81 -2.72 3.72
C VAL A 806 -28.86 -1.92 2.96
N SER A 807 -28.72 -1.76 1.66
CA SER A 807 -29.57 -0.90 0.83
C SER A 807 -29.87 -1.53 -0.54
N ARG A 808 -31.06 -1.25 -1.10
CA ARG A 808 -31.46 -1.68 -2.46
C ARG A 808 -31.33 -3.19 -2.71
N ALA A 809 -31.45 -4.01 -1.67
CA ALA A 809 -31.14 -5.43 -1.73
C ALA A 809 -32.34 -6.29 -2.17
N VAL A 810 -32.09 -7.39 -2.86
CA VAL A 810 -33.12 -8.35 -3.29
C VAL A 810 -32.88 -9.69 -2.58
N MET A 811 -33.90 -10.27 -1.96
CA MET A 811 -33.77 -11.53 -1.20
C MET A 811 -34.81 -12.56 -1.66
N GLN A 812 -34.34 -13.69 -2.17
CA GLN A 812 -35.14 -14.78 -2.72
C GLN A 812 -34.90 -16.07 -1.92
N SER A 813 -35.78 -16.36 -0.96
CA SER A 813 -35.57 -17.40 0.05
C SER A 813 -34.20 -17.26 0.74
N SER A 814 -33.97 -16.08 1.32
CA SER A 814 -32.75 -15.65 2.00
C SER A 814 -33.08 -14.80 3.23
N VAL A 815 -32.13 -14.55 4.14
CA VAL A 815 -32.38 -13.92 5.44
C VAL A 815 -31.21 -13.03 5.92
N VAL A 816 -31.52 -11.99 6.68
CA VAL A 816 -30.54 -11.18 7.45
C VAL A 816 -30.61 -11.56 8.93
N VAL A 817 -29.46 -11.77 9.58
CA VAL A 817 -29.36 -12.17 10.98
C VAL A 817 -28.48 -11.18 11.76
N PHE A 818 -28.95 -10.74 12.93
CA PHE A 818 -28.15 -10.07 13.95
C PHE A 818 -28.14 -10.94 15.20
N ALA A 819 -26.98 -11.15 15.83
CA ALA A 819 -26.83 -12.05 16.97
C ALA A 819 -25.92 -11.47 18.07
N ALA A 820 -26.25 -11.81 19.33
CA ALA A 820 -25.52 -11.46 20.55
C ALA A 820 -25.36 -9.94 20.81
N ALA A 821 -24.48 -9.56 21.73
CA ALA A 821 -24.28 -8.18 22.15
C ALA A 821 -23.39 -7.40 21.17
N PHE A 822 -23.88 -6.25 20.70
CA PHE A 822 -23.14 -5.40 19.77
C PHE A 822 -22.22 -4.41 20.50
N PRO A 823 -21.16 -3.90 19.85
CA PRO A 823 -20.39 -2.76 20.33
C PRO A 823 -21.26 -1.54 20.64
N GLN A 824 -20.77 -0.68 21.51
CA GLN A 824 -21.40 0.60 21.80
C GLN A 824 -21.32 1.52 20.57
N HIS A 825 -22.24 2.46 20.39
CA HIS A 825 -22.23 3.42 19.28
C HIS A 825 -22.30 2.82 17.87
N CYS A 826 -22.94 1.66 17.71
CA CYS A 826 -23.24 1.11 16.38
C CYS A 826 -24.38 1.86 15.68
N ASP A 827 -24.26 2.06 14.36
CA ASP A 827 -25.31 2.63 13.52
C ASP A 827 -25.63 1.68 12.37
N ILE A 828 -26.78 1.01 12.48
CA ILE A 828 -27.20 -0.09 11.62
C ILE A 828 -28.45 0.32 10.85
N ALA A 829 -28.42 0.26 9.52
CA ALA A 829 -29.59 0.49 8.68
C ALA A 829 -29.76 -0.59 7.61
N VAL A 830 -30.97 -1.16 7.54
CA VAL A 830 -31.44 -2.08 6.50
C VAL A 830 -32.59 -1.38 5.78
N THR A 831 -32.33 -0.87 4.57
CA THR A 831 -33.23 0.00 3.82
C THR A 831 -33.53 -0.54 2.43
N GLU A 832 -34.72 -0.28 1.89
CA GLU A 832 -35.03 -0.52 0.46
C GLU A 832 -34.77 -1.98 0.05
N VAL A 833 -35.38 -2.94 0.75
CA VAL A 833 -35.14 -4.38 0.52
C VAL A 833 -36.39 -5.05 -0.04
N ASP A 834 -36.30 -5.63 -1.23
CA ASP A 834 -37.36 -6.42 -1.84
C ASP A 834 -37.16 -7.92 -1.53
N VAL A 835 -38.18 -8.57 -0.96
CA VAL A 835 -38.07 -9.94 -0.43
C VAL A 835 -39.18 -10.84 -0.97
N VAL A 836 -38.78 -12.01 -1.46
CA VAL A 836 -39.68 -13.08 -1.95
C VAL A 836 -39.31 -14.39 -1.25
N GLN A 837 -40.18 -14.87 -0.37
CA GLN A 837 -39.99 -16.12 0.39
C GLN A 837 -40.83 -17.24 -0.23
N SER A 838 -40.19 -18.17 -0.94
CA SER A 838 -40.83 -19.34 -1.57
C SER A 838 -40.41 -20.67 -0.97
N SER A 839 -39.35 -20.69 -0.16
CA SER A 839 -38.82 -21.86 0.55
C SER A 839 -38.19 -21.42 1.88
N ALA A 840 -38.29 -22.27 2.90
CA ALA A 840 -37.74 -21.95 4.22
C ALA A 840 -36.21 -21.95 4.19
N VAL A 841 -35.59 -20.96 4.83
CA VAL A 841 -34.13 -20.84 4.93
C VAL A 841 -33.64 -21.77 6.04
N GLN A 842 -32.59 -22.56 5.75
CA GLN A 842 -31.87 -23.32 6.76
C GLN A 842 -30.81 -22.38 7.36
N LEU A 843 -30.92 -22.13 8.67
CA LEU A 843 -29.91 -21.39 9.41
C LEU A 843 -29.11 -22.36 10.29
N PRO A 844 -27.79 -22.15 10.44
CA PRO A 844 -27.00 -22.85 11.45
C PRO A 844 -27.67 -22.75 12.83
N ASP A 845 -27.53 -23.82 13.63
CA ASP A 845 -27.93 -23.89 15.03
C ASP A 845 -29.41 -23.63 15.37
N THR A 846 -30.31 -23.60 14.38
CA THR A 846 -31.76 -23.52 14.61
C THR A 846 -32.55 -24.71 14.05
N VAL A 847 -33.24 -25.41 14.94
CA VAL A 847 -34.03 -26.63 14.64
C VAL A 847 -35.31 -26.34 13.81
N ASN A 848 -35.69 -25.06 13.66
CA ASN A 848 -36.94 -24.65 13.02
C ASN A 848 -36.69 -23.80 11.76
N ASN A 849 -36.69 -24.44 10.59
CA ASN A 849 -36.72 -23.75 9.30
C ASN A 849 -38.01 -22.94 9.18
N LYS A 850 -37.91 -21.61 9.04
CA LYS A 850 -39.05 -20.69 8.90
C LYS A 850 -38.81 -19.70 7.75
N LEU A 851 -39.90 -19.14 7.23
CA LEU A 851 -39.86 -18.03 6.27
C LEU A 851 -39.72 -16.73 7.10
N ILE A 852 -38.53 -16.13 7.10
CA ILE A 852 -38.17 -14.95 7.91
C ILE A 852 -37.45 -13.92 7.03
N VAL A 853 -37.67 -12.62 7.27
CA VAL A 853 -36.89 -11.54 6.61
C VAL A 853 -35.68 -11.13 7.43
N VAL A 854 -35.89 -10.76 8.71
CA VAL A 854 -34.81 -10.40 9.65
C VAL A 854 -34.92 -11.23 10.92
N MET A 855 -33.81 -11.79 11.37
CA MET A 855 -33.71 -12.55 12.61
C MET A 855 -32.83 -11.84 13.64
N LEU A 856 -33.27 -11.83 14.90
CA LEU A 856 -32.56 -11.24 16.04
C LEU A 856 -32.32 -12.31 17.12
N HIS A 857 -31.09 -12.81 17.21
CA HIS A 857 -30.71 -13.88 18.13
C HIS A 857 -30.03 -13.31 19.39
N GLU A 858 -30.80 -13.16 20.48
CA GLU A 858 -30.28 -12.67 21.78
C GLU A 858 -29.55 -11.31 21.68
N VAL A 859 -30.09 -10.40 20.88
CA VAL A 859 -29.47 -9.11 20.58
C VAL A 859 -29.54 -8.16 21.77
N VAL A 860 -28.38 -7.59 22.12
CA VAL A 860 -28.24 -6.49 23.07
C VAL A 860 -27.64 -5.28 22.36
N LEU A 861 -28.32 -4.13 22.42
CA LEU A 861 -27.84 -2.84 21.94
C LEU A 861 -27.61 -1.91 23.13
N THR A 862 -26.42 -1.30 23.17
CA THR A 862 -25.99 -0.28 24.14
C THR A 862 -25.54 0.95 23.35
N ASP A 863 -26.07 2.15 23.66
CA ASP A 863 -25.78 3.40 22.95
C ASP A 863 -25.79 3.31 21.40
N SER A 864 -26.68 2.48 20.83
CA SER A 864 -26.66 2.08 19.41
C SER A 864 -28.02 2.17 18.70
N SER A 865 -28.03 2.34 17.38
CA SER A 865 -29.24 2.45 16.56
C SER A 865 -29.39 1.32 15.52
N LEU A 866 -30.61 0.78 15.40
CA LEU A 866 -31.01 -0.19 14.37
C LEU A 866 -32.27 0.30 13.64
N LEU A 867 -32.13 0.62 12.35
CA LEU A 867 -33.22 1.00 11.45
C LEU A 867 -33.50 -0.12 10.43
N VAL A 868 -34.75 -0.54 10.33
CA VAL A 868 -35.29 -1.35 9.24
C VAL A 868 -36.34 -0.52 8.51
N SER A 869 -36.16 -0.22 7.23
CA SER A 869 -37.02 0.72 6.50
C SER A 869 -37.29 0.32 5.05
N ASN A 870 -38.46 0.67 4.51
CA ASN A 870 -38.78 0.49 3.08
C ASN A 870 -38.59 -0.98 2.60
N VAL A 871 -38.92 -1.96 3.43
CA VAL A 871 -38.80 -3.39 3.09
C VAL A 871 -40.11 -3.89 2.49
N ASN A 872 -40.12 -4.41 1.26
CA ASN A 872 -41.30 -4.99 0.62
C ASN A 872 -41.18 -6.52 0.55
N ALA A 873 -41.89 -7.22 1.43
CA ALA A 873 -41.78 -8.66 1.59
C ALA A 873 -43.04 -9.41 1.17
N ARG A 874 -42.87 -10.51 0.43
CA ARG A 874 -43.95 -11.38 -0.08
C ARG A 874 -43.62 -12.84 0.22
N ALA A 875 -44.54 -13.59 0.82
CA ALA A 875 -44.32 -14.99 1.16
C ALA A 875 -45.38 -15.94 0.57
N SER A 876 -44.96 -17.14 0.16
CA SER A 876 -45.88 -18.22 -0.16
C SER A 876 -46.64 -18.66 1.10
N ARG A 877 -47.94 -18.34 1.18
CA ARG A 877 -48.82 -18.44 2.37
C ARG A 877 -48.70 -19.72 3.21
N ARG A 878 -47.74 -19.80 4.13
CA ARG A 878 -47.71 -20.63 5.36
C ARG A 878 -46.77 -20.01 6.40
N ASP A 879 -47.30 -19.59 7.55
CA ASP A 879 -46.59 -19.33 8.81
C ASP A 879 -45.30 -18.46 8.77
N ALA A 880 -45.22 -17.52 7.82
CA ALA A 880 -44.08 -16.62 7.68
C ALA A 880 -44.06 -15.52 8.76
N LEU A 881 -42.87 -15.09 9.18
CA LEU A 881 -42.64 -14.02 10.15
C LEU A 881 -41.82 -12.89 9.49
N GLY A 882 -42.21 -11.64 9.65
CA GLY A 882 -41.45 -10.52 9.08
C GLY A 882 -40.08 -10.41 9.77
N LEU A 883 -40.09 -9.92 11.01
CA LEU A 883 -38.96 -9.92 11.92
C LEU A 883 -39.19 -10.95 13.03
N TYR A 884 -38.15 -11.68 13.43
CA TYR A 884 -38.23 -12.74 14.44
C TYR A 884 -37.08 -12.67 15.45
N SER A 885 -37.39 -12.53 16.75
CA SER A 885 -36.42 -12.72 17.82
C SER A 885 -36.63 -14.02 18.58
N THR A 886 -35.55 -14.78 18.78
CA THR A 886 -35.54 -16.06 19.51
C THR A 886 -35.34 -15.91 21.01
N GLY A 887 -34.83 -14.78 21.48
CA GLY A 887 -34.54 -14.51 22.90
C GLY A 887 -34.98 -13.12 23.33
N THR A 888 -34.46 -12.63 24.45
CA THR A 888 -34.76 -11.26 24.91
C THR A 888 -33.98 -10.25 24.08
N LEU A 889 -34.70 -9.43 23.31
CA LEU A 889 -34.12 -8.23 22.70
C LEU A 889 -33.95 -7.16 23.78
N THR A 890 -32.75 -6.62 23.94
CA THR A 890 -32.41 -5.68 25.01
C THR A 890 -31.88 -4.37 24.41
N LEU A 891 -32.49 -3.24 24.77
CA LEU A 891 -32.07 -1.89 24.40
C LEU A 891 -31.75 -1.10 25.68
N VAL A 892 -30.51 -0.65 25.84
CA VAL A 892 -30.02 0.11 26.99
C VAL A 892 -29.16 1.30 26.55
N GLY A 893 -28.92 2.25 27.45
CA GLY A 893 -28.08 3.43 27.21
C GLY A 893 -28.53 4.24 25.99
N GLY A 894 -29.77 4.73 25.96
CA GLY A 894 -30.26 5.56 24.85
C GLY A 894 -30.37 4.86 23.49
N SER A 895 -30.27 3.53 23.44
CA SER A 895 -30.34 2.75 22.20
C SER A 895 -31.69 2.88 21.49
N SER A 896 -31.72 2.66 20.18
CA SER A 896 -32.97 2.73 19.41
C SER A 896 -33.14 1.62 18.38
N LEU A 897 -34.37 1.13 18.23
CA LEU A 897 -34.80 0.24 17.15
C LEU A 897 -36.04 0.82 16.47
N TYR A 898 -35.94 1.08 15.16
CA TYR A 898 -37.03 1.55 14.31
C TYR A 898 -37.34 0.55 13.20
N VAL A 899 -38.59 0.13 13.06
CA VAL A 899 -39.11 -0.54 11.85
C VAL A 899 -40.11 0.39 11.19
N ARG A 900 -39.87 0.87 9.97
CA ARG A 900 -40.75 1.87 9.35
C ARG A 900 -40.96 1.76 7.84
N TYR A 901 -42.15 2.10 7.36
CA TYR A 901 -42.49 2.06 5.92
C TYR A 901 -42.27 0.67 5.26
N CYS A 902 -42.30 -0.41 6.04
CA CYS A 902 -42.18 -1.78 5.53
C CYS A 902 -43.56 -2.33 5.16
N SER A 903 -43.63 -3.16 4.12
CA SER A 903 -44.84 -3.77 3.58
C SER A 903 -44.70 -5.29 3.53
N PHE A 904 -45.63 -6.04 4.13
CA PHE A 904 -45.57 -7.50 4.27
C PHE A 904 -46.85 -8.16 3.74
N ASP A 905 -46.73 -9.05 2.76
CA ASP A 905 -47.81 -9.89 2.21
C ASP A 905 -47.53 -11.39 2.44
N GLY A 906 -48.52 -12.11 2.94
CA GLY A 906 -48.41 -13.54 3.26
C GLY A 906 -47.72 -13.88 4.59
N TYR A 907 -47.56 -12.92 5.50
CA TYR A 907 -46.88 -13.06 6.79
C TYR A 907 -47.89 -13.12 7.97
N THR A 908 -47.69 -14.05 8.91
CA THR A 908 -48.55 -14.22 10.09
C THR A 908 -48.30 -13.15 11.14
N HIS A 909 -47.03 -12.73 11.34
CA HIS A 909 -46.69 -11.64 12.25
C HIS A 909 -45.68 -10.70 11.59
N MET A 910 -45.85 -9.39 11.74
CA MET A 910 -44.86 -8.42 11.25
C MET A 910 -43.59 -8.47 12.11
N PHE A 911 -43.72 -8.52 13.43
CA PHE A 911 -42.60 -8.70 14.36
C PHE A 911 -43.00 -9.68 15.47
N TYR A 912 -42.33 -10.83 15.53
CA TYR A 912 -42.42 -11.79 16.63
C TYR A 912 -41.20 -11.62 17.54
N LEU A 913 -41.44 -11.37 18.83
CA LEU A 913 -40.43 -11.26 19.88
C LEU A 913 -40.63 -12.37 20.92
N TYR A 914 -39.53 -13.01 21.34
CA TYR A 914 -39.57 -13.90 22.49
C TYR A 914 -39.74 -13.09 23.78
N GLY A 915 -38.85 -12.12 24.03
CA GLY A 915 -38.98 -11.11 25.08
C GLY A 915 -38.39 -9.77 24.65
N LEU A 916 -38.71 -8.70 25.37
CA LEU A 916 -38.21 -7.35 25.09
C LEU A 916 -37.91 -6.58 26.39
N SER A 917 -36.75 -5.94 26.47
CA SER A 917 -36.38 -5.02 27.53
C SER A 917 -35.89 -3.71 26.91
N VAL A 918 -36.48 -2.59 27.33
CA VAL A 918 -36.09 -1.24 26.87
C VAL A 918 -35.89 -0.36 28.10
N SER A 919 -34.63 -0.07 28.45
CA SER A 919 -34.28 0.75 29.62
C SER A 919 -33.32 1.89 29.27
N ASP A 920 -33.14 2.79 30.23
CA ASP A 920 -32.16 3.87 30.21
C ASP A 920 -32.29 4.79 29.00
N HIS A 921 -33.46 5.44 28.85
CA HIS A 921 -33.81 6.39 27.78
C HIS A 921 -33.87 5.79 26.36
N SER A 922 -33.99 4.46 26.24
CA SER A 922 -34.01 3.76 24.94
C SER A 922 -35.38 3.77 24.25
N VAL A 923 -35.41 3.51 22.93
CA VAL A 923 -36.62 3.60 22.08
C VAL A 923 -36.80 2.34 21.22
N PHE A 924 -37.98 1.72 21.28
CA PHE A 924 -38.44 0.74 20.30
C PHE A 924 -39.64 1.31 19.53
N ALA A 925 -39.65 1.27 18.19
CA ALA A 925 -40.68 1.91 17.39
C ALA A 925 -41.06 1.15 16.10
N LEU A 926 -42.37 0.95 15.89
CA LEU A 926 -42.97 0.47 14.65
C LEU A 926 -43.78 1.61 14.03
N LEU A 927 -43.34 2.15 12.88
CA LEU A 927 -43.88 3.39 12.30
C LEU A 927 -44.35 3.21 10.85
N ASN A 928 -45.61 3.48 10.53
CA ASN A 928 -46.11 3.54 9.15
C ASN A 928 -45.88 2.26 8.31
N ASN A 929 -45.90 1.07 8.92
CA ASN A 929 -45.75 -0.20 8.20
C ASN A 929 -47.11 -0.75 7.76
N THR A 930 -47.13 -1.65 6.77
CA THR A 930 -48.34 -2.34 6.30
C THR A 930 -48.17 -3.85 6.36
N LEU A 931 -49.11 -4.56 6.99
CA LEU A 931 -49.21 -6.03 6.97
C LEU A 931 -50.54 -6.43 6.30
N PHE A 932 -50.52 -6.77 5.01
CA PHE A 932 -51.73 -6.88 4.18
C PHE A 932 -52.78 -7.86 4.73
N SER A 933 -52.36 -9.02 5.22
CA SER A 933 -53.19 -9.90 6.03
C SER A 933 -52.32 -10.75 6.95
N GLY A 934 -52.75 -10.93 8.21
CA GLY A 934 -51.98 -11.65 9.22
C GLY A 934 -52.67 -11.74 10.58
N THR A 935 -51.93 -12.17 11.60
CA THR A 935 -52.40 -12.29 12.99
C THR A 935 -52.04 -11.07 13.83
N SER A 936 -50.80 -10.55 13.77
CA SER A 936 -50.47 -9.32 14.50
C SER A 936 -49.28 -8.49 13.99
N LEU A 937 -49.27 -7.18 14.31
CA LEU A 937 -48.09 -6.33 14.09
C LEU A 937 -46.96 -6.75 15.04
N LEU A 938 -47.27 -6.85 16.34
CA LEU A 938 -46.33 -7.26 17.37
C LEU A 938 -46.84 -8.52 18.07
N TYR A 939 -46.00 -9.54 18.17
CA TYR A 939 -46.24 -10.75 18.95
C TYR A 939 -45.16 -10.89 20.02
N LEU A 940 -45.54 -11.18 21.25
CA LEU A 940 -44.65 -11.20 22.44
C LEU A 940 -44.89 -12.49 23.21
N ARG A 941 -43.89 -13.39 23.22
CA ARG A 941 -44.04 -14.71 23.83
C ARG A 941 -43.91 -14.70 25.36
N HIS A 942 -43.03 -13.87 25.92
CA HIS A 942 -42.75 -13.78 27.36
C HIS A 942 -42.96 -12.36 27.94
N GLY A 943 -43.48 -11.42 27.14
CA GLY A 943 -43.83 -10.07 27.58
C GLY A 943 -42.72 -9.06 27.31
N PHE A 944 -42.87 -7.86 27.87
CA PHE A 944 -41.87 -6.79 27.75
C PHE A 944 -41.73 -5.94 29.02
N SER A 945 -40.57 -5.31 29.17
CA SER A 945 -40.31 -4.28 30.18
C SER A 945 -39.90 -2.96 29.50
N VAL A 946 -40.45 -1.84 29.95
CA VAL A 946 -39.99 -0.48 29.60
C VAL A 946 -39.72 0.29 30.88
N SER A 947 -38.46 0.66 31.12
CA SER A 947 -38.05 1.35 32.35
C SER A 947 -37.14 2.55 32.07
N ASP A 948 -36.93 3.38 33.10
CA ASP A 948 -35.96 4.48 33.12
C ASP A 948 -36.10 5.44 31.91
N TYR A 949 -37.26 6.11 31.83
CA TYR A 949 -37.61 7.11 30.79
C TYR A 949 -37.66 6.58 29.34
N SER A 950 -37.78 5.26 29.16
CA SER A 950 -37.76 4.63 27.83
C SER A 950 -39.13 4.61 27.13
N VAL A 951 -39.13 4.26 25.83
CA VAL A 951 -40.29 4.38 24.94
C VAL A 951 -40.54 3.12 24.13
N LEU A 952 -41.80 2.66 24.09
CA LEU A 952 -42.28 1.68 23.09
C LEU A 952 -43.41 2.29 22.25
N ARG A 953 -43.19 2.39 20.95
CA ARG A 953 -44.06 3.12 20.01
C ARG A 953 -44.58 2.22 18.89
N VAL A 954 -45.88 2.26 18.63
CA VAL A 954 -46.53 1.58 17.49
C VAL A 954 -47.50 2.58 16.88
N VAL A 955 -47.10 3.23 15.79
CA VAL A 955 -47.82 4.38 15.22
C VAL A 955 -47.95 4.30 13.70
N GLY A 956 -49.12 4.64 13.16
CA GLY A 956 -49.32 4.78 11.71
C GLY A 956 -49.40 3.46 10.93
N ASN A 957 -49.34 2.30 11.61
CA ASN A 957 -49.25 0.99 10.93
C ASN A 957 -50.64 0.52 10.48
N SER A 958 -50.71 -0.12 9.30
CA SER A 958 -51.96 -0.62 8.71
C SER A 958 -51.95 -2.13 8.46
N GLY A 959 -53.11 -2.75 8.38
CA GLY A 959 -53.24 -4.16 8.00
C GLY A 959 -54.63 -4.75 8.21
N SER A 960 -54.83 -5.99 7.79
CA SER A 960 -56.02 -6.78 8.14
C SER A 960 -55.62 -7.85 9.14
N LEU A 961 -55.76 -7.55 10.45
CA LEU A 961 -55.13 -8.31 11.52
C LEU A 961 -56.13 -8.85 12.55
N SER A 962 -55.69 -9.86 13.32
CA SER A 962 -56.45 -10.36 14.47
C SER A 962 -56.18 -9.55 15.74
N TYR A 963 -54.95 -9.02 15.88
CA TYR A 963 -54.50 -8.26 17.04
C TYR A 963 -53.47 -7.20 16.62
N ALA A 964 -53.56 -5.96 17.10
CA ALA A 964 -52.46 -5.01 16.97
C ALA A 964 -51.20 -5.53 17.69
N ILE A 965 -51.38 -5.95 18.94
CA ILE A 965 -50.34 -6.55 19.80
C ILE A 965 -50.92 -7.82 20.43
N CYS A 966 -50.17 -8.92 20.36
CA CYS A 966 -50.51 -10.18 21.01
C CYS A 966 -49.41 -10.54 22.00
N SER A 967 -49.68 -10.45 23.31
CA SER A 967 -48.74 -10.85 24.37
C SER A 967 -49.27 -12.06 25.14
N LEU A 968 -48.42 -13.06 25.36
CA LEU A 968 -48.74 -14.24 26.17
C LEU A 968 -48.30 -14.11 27.65
N SER A 969 -47.80 -12.94 28.05
CA SER A 969 -47.29 -12.66 29.39
C SER A 969 -47.54 -11.19 29.77
N PHE A 970 -47.28 -10.86 31.03
CA PHE A 970 -47.39 -9.51 31.57
C PHE A 970 -46.39 -8.55 30.91
N PHE A 971 -46.75 -7.26 30.90
CA PHE A 971 -45.85 -6.17 30.55
C PHE A 971 -45.61 -5.27 31.77
N ILE A 972 -44.40 -4.74 31.87
CA ILE A 972 -43.98 -3.82 32.93
C ILE A 972 -43.64 -2.48 32.28
N VAL A 973 -44.19 -1.39 32.83
CA VAL A 973 -43.82 -0.02 32.46
C VAL A 973 -43.61 0.75 33.75
N GLU A 974 -42.39 1.19 34.00
CA GLU A 974 -42.02 1.87 35.25
C GLU A 974 -41.07 3.05 35.03
N ARG A 975 -40.82 3.80 36.11
CA ARG A 975 -39.82 4.89 36.16
C ARG A 975 -39.95 5.89 35.01
N SER A 976 -41.14 6.49 34.89
CA SER A 976 -41.47 7.55 33.92
C SER A 976 -41.34 7.15 32.43
N SER A 977 -41.36 5.85 32.13
CA SER A 977 -41.44 5.32 30.77
C SER A 977 -42.85 5.39 30.18
N TRP A 978 -42.98 5.34 28.86
CA TRP A 978 -44.28 5.46 28.18
C TRP A 978 -44.45 4.56 26.95
N LEU A 979 -45.72 4.27 26.63
CA LEU A 979 -46.15 3.54 25.45
C LEU A 979 -46.92 4.51 24.52
N ASP A 980 -46.56 4.61 23.25
CA ASP A 980 -47.23 5.46 22.25
C ASP A 980 -47.93 4.61 21.18
N TRP A 981 -49.26 4.48 21.27
CA TRP A 981 -50.08 3.73 20.33
C TRP A 981 -51.16 4.62 19.71
N ARG A 982 -51.01 5.00 18.45
CA ARG A 982 -51.96 5.89 17.74
C ARG A 982 -51.86 5.79 16.22
N TYR A 983 -52.94 6.16 15.53
CA TYR A 983 -53.02 6.18 14.06
C TYR A 983 -52.75 4.82 13.39
N ASN A 984 -52.91 3.69 14.10
CA ASN A 984 -52.86 2.37 13.46
C ASN A 984 -54.25 2.00 12.93
N ASP A 985 -54.30 1.34 11.78
CA ASP A 985 -55.50 0.94 11.02
C ASP A 985 -55.45 -0.58 10.78
N VAL A 986 -55.87 -1.37 11.78
CA VAL A 986 -55.50 -2.79 11.99
C VAL A 986 -56.65 -3.72 12.35
#